data_AF-A0A1X7BYS3-F1
#
_entry.id   AF-A0A1X7BYS3-F1
#
_cell.length_a   1.000
_cell.length_b   1.000
_cell.length_c   1.000
_cell.angle_alpha   90.00
_cell.angle_beta   90.00
_cell.angle_gamma   90.00
#
_symmetry.space_group_name_H-M   'P 1'
#
loop_
_entity.id
_entity.type
_entity.pdbx_description
1 polymer ?
#
loop_
_entity_poly.entity_id
_entity_poly.type
_entity_poly.pdbx_seq_one_letter_code
_entity_poly.pdbx_strand_id
1 'polypeptide(L)'
;MSYRASYTFRGGDAVGSVIGSGHFGTNYLFHHDRVGADSTFPEVIDRVGVDLIRYPGGTVTEEYFDLANPTATVQSSTFGRADKTVTPIQDFLQFAAQSGSEAVIVLPTYRYFDQVTRQIDPAAEAIIKSFVHAVLSGDYGDAAIRGFEIGNEWYQDRFGWSAAEFGEVQSRIASWIDEVIGQDADWQDVGVYVQAGRGDDDDNGIEDNQEIAAQFTQAELDAVDGLISHFYAATSSGNPLILGGGVNRRLGEIADHWDVSDQTGLDLVVTEWNIGGDGPDNTSVTGLMRNVALLNVFSIMLENGVDLSAIWTAQAPGPAGLSNKEGDDYLTSTGYLYRMMRRELVDTQAVDMAQSDKIRAGNGTQIGRTYVFEGDGKTVIYLASAVGKTIDLKVDLGGYMKAGSHIHATVLGAADGSAATDYRVVAQMTAISNGDLGDGGRYKFKLDAYEVVQVVITNDTGVKLFGDDDIATNDALDGTAYADELWGFDGQDKLRGFDGDDLLGGGLGDDRIFGGAGMDTIEGGDGDDLIDAGDGNDVIKAGNGSDTFEGGNGDDTLDYSASGAGVRIYAREGIVEEDGSGAIDRFSGVENFVGSDFADTIFTDDTTGSVDSGLGDDFIRILGGAETRIDAGTGDDFVLAEFGSADIQLGDGNDRLLSYAAQVDVDGGAGDDVIHGGDQNDTIAGGQGNDTLSGGDGQDRFVFNPGGGSDLILDFDTAEDMLDLTGFDIDFDDIVVLTTAQGVDLQVAGQSIVEIHSITPTDITTDIFQF
;
A
#
# COMPACT_ATOMS: atom_id res chain seq x y z
N MET A 1 -14.69 -37.12 17.16
CA MET A 1 -15.01 -37.96 15.99
C MET A 1 -14.79 -37.09 14.76
N SER A 2 -13.88 -37.47 13.85
CA SER A 2 -13.65 -36.75 12.60
C SER A 2 -14.48 -37.33 11.45
N TYR A 3 -14.80 -36.50 10.46
CA TYR A 3 -15.21 -36.95 9.14
C TYR A 3 -13.96 -37.23 8.29
N ARG A 4 -14.10 -38.14 7.32
CA ARG A 4 -13.10 -38.33 6.26
C ARG A 4 -13.75 -38.02 4.93
N ALA A 5 -13.07 -37.22 4.11
CA ALA A 5 -13.52 -36.83 2.79
C ALA A 5 -12.36 -36.91 1.79
N SER A 6 -12.71 -37.00 0.52
CA SER A 6 -11.75 -36.84 -0.58
C SER A 6 -12.42 -36.01 -1.67
N TYR A 7 -11.69 -35.06 -2.22
CA TYR A 7 -12.16 -34.13 -3.22
C TYR A 7 -11.18 -34.08 -4.39
N THR A 8 -11.71 -34.02 -5.60
CA THR A 8 -10.92 -33.93 -6.83
C THR A 8 -11.56 -32.85 -7.67
N PHE A 9 -10.80 -31.79 -7.94
CA PHE A 9 -11.26 -30.72 -8.81
C PHE A 9 -11.38 -31.23 -10.24
N ARG A 10 -12.43 -30.77 -10.91
CA ARG A 10 -12.63 -30.96 -12.35
C ARG A 10 -12.66 -29.54 -12.88
N GLY A 11 -11.73 -29.18 -13.77
CA GLY A 11 -11.68 -27.82 -14.32
C GLY A 11 -13.06 -27.36 -14.77
N GLY A 12 -13.36 -26.08 -14.57
CA GLY A 12 -14.59 -25.41 -14.96
C GLY A 12 -14.29 -24.22 -15.88
N ASP A 13 -15.34 -23.62 -16.42
CA ASP A 13 -15.22 -22.39 -17.19
C ASP A 13 -15.30 -21.20 -16.23
N ALA A 14 -14.52 -20.15 -16.47
CA ALA A 14 -14.63 -18.90 -15.73
C ALA A 14 -16.00 -18.24 -15.96
N VAL A 15 -16.55 -17.63 -14.91
CA VAL A 15 -17.88 -16.99 -14.87
C VAL A 15 -17.80 -15.64 -14.20
N GLY A 16 -18.66 -14.72 -14.63
CA GLY A 16 -18.67 -13.34 -14.15
C GLY A 16 -17.55 -12.48 -14.77
N SER A 17 -17.42 -11.27 -14.24
CA SER A 17 -16.35 -10.32 -14.56
C SER A 17 -15.06 -10.64 -13.79
N VAL A 18 -13.95 -10.02 -14.21
CA VAL A 18 -12.72 -10.01 -13.41
C VAL A 18 -13.00 -9.26 -12.11
N ILE A 19 -12.62 -9.88 -11.00
CA ILE A 19 -12.76 -9.28 -9.68
C ILE A 19 -11.78 -8.10 -9.57
N GLY A 20 -12.31 -6.89 -9.60
CA GLY A 20 -11.57 -5.65 -9.30
C GLY A 20 -11.71 -5.20 -7.85
N SER A 21 -10.97 -4.14 -7.50
CA SER A 21 -11.00 -3.48 -6.19
C SER A 21 -12.40 -3.05 -5.74
N GLY A 22 -13.27 -2.66 -6.68
CA GLY A 22 -14.67 -2.27 -6.42
C GLY A 22 -15.51 -3.34 -5.71
N HIS A 23 -15.10 -4.61 -5.73
CA HIS A 23 -15.78 -5.69 -5.01
C HIS A 23 -15.49 -5.68 -3.50
N PHE A 24 -14.45 -4.97 -3.06
CA PHE A 24 -13.92 -4.97 -1.70
C PHE A 24 -14.19 -3.68 -0.94
N GLY A 25 -15.44 -3.20 -0.98
CA GLY A 25 -15.86 -2.01 -0.27
C GLY A 25 -16.42 -2.24 1.14
N THR A 26 -16.51 -1.17 1.92
CA THR A 26 -17.23 -1.15 3.21
C THR A 26 -18.07 0.12 3.38
N ASN A 27 -18.83 0.19 4.46
CA ASN A 27 -19.67 1.34 4.79
C ASN A 27 -19.04 2.16 5.92
N TYR A 28 -18.99 3.49 5.74
CA TYR A 28 -18.71 4.45 6.80
C TYR A 28 -20.04 4.90 7.43
N LEU A 29 -20.38 4.35 8.59
CA LEU A 29 -21.57 4.76 9.33
C LEU A 29 -21.29 6.07 10.06
N PHE A 30 -21.47 7.20 9.36
CA PHE A 30 -21.14 8.57 9.81
C PHE A 30 -21.71 9.05 11.15
N HIS A 31 -22.56 8.24 11.77
CA HIS A 31 -23.22 8.48 13.05
C HIS A 31 -22.69 7.56 14.17
N HIS A 32 -21.68 6.76 13.87
CA HIS A 32 -21.06 5.74 14.72
C HIS A 32 -19.55 5.71 14.53
N ASP A 33 -19.10 5.66 13.27
CA ASP A 33 -17.69 5.59 12.90
C ASP A 33 -17.06 6.99 12.91
N ARG A 34 -15.74 7.04 13.11
CA ARG A 34 -14.97 8.29 13.26
C ARG A 34 -13.67 8.18 12.48
N VAL A 35 -13.14 9.31 12.03
CA VAL A 35 -11.78 9.40 11.46
C VAL A 35 -10.99 10.34 12.38
N GLY A 36 -9.86 9.86 12.90
CA GLY A 36 -9.04 10.59 13.86
C GLY A 36 -8.22 9.68 14.77
N ALA A 37 -7.22 10.24 15.46
CA ALA A 37 -6.28 9.48 16.29
C ALA A 37 -6.91 8.75 17.50
N ASP A 38 -8.16 9.06 17.86
CA ASP A 38 -8.92 8.36 18.90
C ASP A 38 -9.92 7.33 18.33
N SER A 39 -9.77 7.00 17.05
CA SER A 39 -10.57 6.02 16.33
C SER A 39 -9.75 4.82 15.88
N THR A 40 -10.39 3.66 15.91
CA THR A 40 -9.85 2.40 15.37
C THR A 40 -10.30 2.16 13.92
N PHE A 41 -11.17 3.01 13.37
CA PHE A 41 -11.65 2.85 12.00
C PHE A 41 -10.52 2.91 10.95
N PRO A 42 -9.60 3.90 10.98
CA PRO A 42 -8.48 3.97 10.04
C PRO A 42 -7.64 2.68 9.99
N GLU A 43 -7.30 2.15 11.17
CA GLU A 43 -6.52 0.93 11.32
C GLU A 43 -7.26 -0.30 10.78
N VAL A 44 -8.59 -0.38 10.97
CA VAL A 44 -9.39 -1.49 10.42
C VAL A 44 -9.44 -1.44 8.89
N ILE A 45 -9.55 -0.25 8.29
CA ILE A 45 -9.52 -0.07 6.82
C ILE A 45 -8.18 -0.52 6.26
N ASP A 46 -7.09 -0.10 6.90
CA ASP A 46 -5.72 -0.43 6.51
C ASP A 46 -5.44 -1.94 6.63
N ARG A 47 -5.68 -2.53 7.81
CA ARG A 47 -5.44 -3.97 8.05
C ARG A 47 -6.22 -4.88 7.11
N VAL A 48 -7.44 -4.52 6.73
CA VAL A 48 -8.25 -5.30 5.77
C VAL A 48 -7.83 -5.02 4.33
N GLY A 49 -7.29 -3.83 4.04
CA GLY A 49 -7.01 -3.34 2.70
C GLY A 49 -8.28 -2.99 1.94
N VAL A 50 -9.19 -2.23 2.57
CA VAL A 50 -10.46 -1.83 1.93
C VAL A 50 -10.21 -0.81 0.83
N ASP A 51 -10.67 -1.12 -0.39
CA ASP A 51 -10.41 -0.29 -1.56
C ASP A 51 -11.50 0.77 -1.82
N LEU A 52 -12.70 0.59 -1.24
CA LEU A 52 -13.86 1.43 -1.50
C LEU A 52 -14.63 1.72 -0.21
N ILE A 53 -14.98 2.98 0.03
CA ILE A 53 -15.77 3.36 1.20
C ILE A 53 -17.02 4.12 0.78
N ARG A 54 -18.17 3.56 1.14
CA ARG A 54 -19.47 4.21 0.98
C ARG A 54 -19.74 5.19 2.12
N TYR A 55 -20.02 6.44 1.76
CA TYR A 55 -20.28 7.53 2.69
C TYR A 55 -21.42 8.44 2.19
N PRO A 56 -22.29 8.95 3.06
CA PRO A 56 -22.54 8.47 4.42
C PRO A 56 -23.37 7.19 4.39
N GLY A 57 -22.93 6.17 5.13
CA GLY A 57 -23.66 4.91 5.27
C GLY A 57 -24.77 4.94 6.33
N GLY A 58 -25.74 4.05 6.15
CA GLY A 58 -26.77 3.74 7.15
C GLY A 58 -28.06 4.53 7.04
N THR A 59 -29.10 4.02 7.70
CA THR A 59 -30.52 4.43 7.53
C THR A 59 -30.83 5.91 7.77
N VAL A 60 -29.91 6.65 8.38
CA VAL A 60 -30.12 8.04 8.79
C VAL A 60 -29.56 9.06 7.79
N THR A 61 -28.92 8.61 6.70
CA THR A 61 -28.41 9.44 5.60
C THR A 61 -29.49 10.36 5.03
N GLU A 62 -30.66 9.80 4.74
CA GLU A 62 -31.82 10.51 4.19
C GLU A 62 -32.30 11.71 5.01
N GLU A 63 -31.98 11.74 6.30
CA GLU A 63 -32.48 12.74 7.25
C GLU A 63 -31.39 13.73 7.69
N TYR A 64 -30.17 13.24 7.92
CA TYR A 64 -29.11 14.02 8.56
C TYR A 64 -28.02 14.54 7.62
N PHE A 65 -27.86 13.99 6.42
CA PHE A 65 -26.87 14.54 5.50
C PHE A 65 -27.45 15.77 4.78
N ASP A 66 -26.84 16.93 4.99
CA ASP A 66 -27.28 18.19 4.39
C ASP A 66 -26.26 18.66 3.35
N LEU A 67 -26.55 18.45 2.08
CA LEU A 67 -25.65 18.83 0.97
C LEU A 67 -25.40 20.34 0.90
N ALA A 68 -26.29 21.17 1.46
CA ALA A 68 -26.06 22.61 1.55
C ALA A 68 -25.10 23.00 2.68
N ASN A 69 -24.93 22.13 3.68
CA ASN A 69 -24.06 22.32 4.84
C ASN A 69 -23.41 20.99 5.23
N PRO A 70 -22.58 20.37 4.37
CA PRO A 70 -22.13 18.98 4.55
C PRO A 70 -21.12 18.80 5.70
N THR A 71 -20.76 19.90 6.39
CA THR A 71 -19.89 19.96 7.56
C THR A 71 -20.66 20.23 8.87
N ALA A 72 -21.98 20.45 8.80
CA ALA A 72 -22.77 20.85 9.96
C ALA A 72 -23.24 19.66 10.81
N THR A 73 -23.18 19.84 12.13
CA THR A 73 -23.82 18.92 13.08
C THR A 73 -25.34 19.11 13.06
N VAL A 74 -26.10 18.04 12.82
CA VAL A 74 -27.57 18.10 12.83
C VAL A 74 -28.10 17.81 14.24
N GLN A 75 -28.89 18.75 14.79
CA GLN A 75 -29.62 18.58 16.05
C GLN A 75 -30.81 17.63 15.84
N SER A 76 -30.81 16.44 16.46
CA SER A 76 -31.81 15.38 16.20
C SER A 76 -33.10 15.51 17.04
N SER A 77 -33.36 16.69 17.59
CA SER A 77 -34.49 16.96 18.49
C SER A 77 -35.89 16.67 17.90
N THR A 78 -35.99 16.53 16.58
CA THR A 78 -37.23 16.23 15.84
C THR A 78 -37.67 14.76 15.93
N PHE A 79 -36.77 13.82 16.28
CA PHE A 79 -37.02 12.36 16.17
C PHE A 79 -36.90 11.59 17.49
N GLY A 80 -36.76 12.29 18.62
CA GLY A 80 -36.62 11.64 19.94
C GLY A 80 -35.33 10.81 20.10
N ARG A 81 -34.32 11.04 19.25
CA ARG A 81 -32.98 10.44 19.32
C ARG A 81 -31.98 11.43 19.90
N ALA A 82 -30.94 10.93 20.57
CA ALA A 82 -29.84 11.75 21.08
C ALA A 82 -29.06 12.38 19.93
N ASP A 83 -28.59 13.62 20.13
CA ASP A 83 -27.76 14.33 19.16
C ASP A 83 -26.58 13.45 18.74
N LYS A 84 -26.32 13.41 17.43
CA LYS A 84 -25.19 12.67 16.87
C LYS A 84 -24.26 13.64 16.17
N THR A 85 -22.99 13.59 16.53
CA THR A 85 -21.94 14.23 15.75
C THR A 85 -21.81 13.47 14.45
N VAL A 86 -21.92 14.19 13.33
CA VAL A 86 -21.67 13.69 11.99
C VAL A 86 -20.23 14.01 11.63
N THR A 87 -19.48 13.04 11.12
CA THR A 87 -18.18 13.31 10.52
C THR A 87 -18.33 14.21 9.31
N PRO A 88 -17.68 15.38 9.25
CA PRO A 88 -17.65 16.23 8.06
C PRO A 88 -17.16 15.47 6.84
N ILE A 89 -17.74 15.74 5.66
CA ILE A 89 -17.29 15.10 4.41
C ILE A 89 -15.79 15.35 4.14
N GLN A 90 -15.28 16.52 4.52
CA GLN A 90 -13.88 16.87 4.32
C GLN A 90 -12.92 15.94 5.08
N ASP A 91 -13.23 15.66 6.34
CA ASP A 91 -12.43 14.77 7.18
C ASP A 91 -12.45 13.35 6.60
N PHE A 92 -13.61 12.91 6.08
CA PHE A 92 -13.75 11.61 5.43
C PHE A 92 -12.96 11.52 4.12
N LEU A 93 -13.08 12.49 3.21
CA LEU A 93 -12.37 12.46 1.92
C LEU A 93 -10.86 12.62 2.11
N GLN A 94 -10.41 13.40 3.09
CA GLN A 94 -8.99 13.43 3.43
C GLN A 94 -8.49 12.05 3.88
N PHE A 95 -9.25 11.35 4.73
CA PHE A 95 -8.90 10.00 5.15
C PHE A 95 -8.92 8.99 3.98
N ALA A 96 -9.94 9.04 3.13
CA ALA A 96 -10.04 8.17 1.96
C ALA A 96 -8.83 8.36 1.01
N ALA A 97 -8.42 9.61 0.78
CA ALA A 97 -7.22 9.91 0.00
C ALA A 97 -5.93 9.35 0.64
N GLN A 98 -5.79 9.48 1.97
CA GLN A 98 -4.62 8.96 2.70
C GLN A 98 -4.54 7.43 2.74
N SER A 99 -5.69 6.76 2.81
CA SER A 99 -5.79 5.30 2.80
C SER A 99 -5.77 4.70 1.39
N GLY A 100 -5.83 5.54 0.35
CA GLY A 100 -5.92 5.09 -1.05
C GLY A 100 -7.28 4.50 -1.43
N SER A 101 -8.28 4.57 -0.55
CA SER A 101 -9.63 4.10 -0.85
C SER A 101 -10.40 5.08 -1.73
N GLU A 102 -11.16 4.55 -2.69
CA GLU A 102 -12.15 5.33 -3.44
C GLU A 102 -13.41 5.59 -2.60
N ALA A 103 -14.16 6.64 -2.93
CA ALA A 103 -15.40 6.99 -2.25
C ALA A 103 -16.64 6.81 -3.13
N VAL A 104 -17.71 6.21 -2.58
CA VAL A 104 -19.08 6.32 -3.12
C VAL A 104 -19.87 7.28 -2.25
N ILE A 105 -20.36 8.38 -2.83
CA ILE A 105 -21.06 9.44 -2.11
C ILE A 105 -22.58 9.28 -2.22
N VAL A 106 -23.23 9.03 -1.09
CA VAL A 106 -24.68 8.85 -1.00
C VAL A 106 -25.38 10.21 -0.88
N LEU A 107 -26.21 10.55 -1.87
CA LEU A 107 -27.02 11.77 -1.89
C LEU A 107 -28.42 11.47 -1.33
N PRO A 108 -28.90 12.17 -0.30
CA PRO A 108 -30.22 11.94 0.25
C PRO A 108 -31.30 12.45 -0.70
N THR A 109 -32.37 11.69 -0.84
CA THR A 109 -33.54 12.03 -1.68
C THR A 109 -34.66 12.64 -0.85
N TYR A 110 -34.90 12.13 0.35
CA TYR A 110 -36.00 12.50 1.22
C TYR A 110 -35.90 13.93 1.74
N ARG A 111 -34.68 14.40 2.03
CA ARG A 111 -34.43 15.78 2.50
C ARG A 111 -34.84 16.83 1.46
N TYR A 112 -34.73 16.51 0.18
CA TYR A 112 -34.98 17.43 -0.94
C TYR A 112 -36.34 17.18 -1.60
N PHE A 113 -37.22 16.49 -0.90
CA PHE A 113 -38.58 16.22 -1.33
C PHE A 113 -39.59 16.76 -0.29
N ASP A 114 -40.51 17.60 -0.75
CA ASP A 114 -41.55 18.19 0.11
C ASP A 114 -42.62 17.13 0.43
N GLN A 115 -42.67 16.73 1.70
CA GLN A 115 -43.57 15.68 2.17
C GLN A 115 -45.05 16.06 2.13
N VAL A 116 -45.38 17.35 2.08
CA VAL A 116 -46.76 17.87 2.04
C VAL A 116 -47.25 17.99 0.61
N THR A 117 -46.46 18.61 -0.26
CA THR A 117 -46.83 18.82 -1.67
C THR A 117 -46.54 17.61 -2.53
N ARG A 118 -45.68 16.71 -2.06
CA ARG A 118 -45.21 15.50 -2.74
C ARG A 118 -44.51 15.85 -4.07
N GLN A 119 -43.67 16.87 -4.00
CA GLN A 119 -42.88 17.40 -5.11
C GLN A 119 -41.43 17.64 -4.67
N ILE A 120 -40.50 17.61 -5.62
CA ILE A 120 -39.10 17.96 -5.35
C ILE A 120 -39.01 19.42 -4.92
N ASP A 121 -38.20 19.71 -3.90
CA ASP A 121 -37.92 21.06 -3.46
C ASP A 121 -37.35 21.87 -4.64
N PRO A 122 -37.94 23.02 -5.00
CA PRO A 122 -37.42 23.86 -6.08
C PRO A 122 -35.94 24.29 -5.93
N ALA A 123 -35.36 24.21 -4.72
CA ALA A 123 -33.96 24.49 -4.47
C ALA A 123 -33.02 23.26 -4.65
N ALA A 124 -33.58 22.05 -4.76
CA ALA A 124 -32.82 20.80 -4.77
C ALA A 124 -31.77 20.75 -5.88
N GLU A 125 -32.17 21.09 -7.11
CA GLU A 125 -31.28 21.06 -8.28
C GLU A 125 -30.01 21.89 -8.06
N ALA A 126 -30.18 23.14 -7.64
CA ALA A 126 -29.05 24.05 -7.42
C ALA A 126 -28.14 23.57 -6.29
N ILE A 127 -28.71 23.00 -5.21
CA ILE A 127 -27.94 22.48 -4.07
C ILE A 127 -27.14 21.25 -4.49
N ILE A 128 -27.78 20.28 -5.14
CA ILE A 128 -27.14 19.02 -5.56
C ILE A 128 -26.04 19.30 -6.57
N LYS A 129 -26.30 20.10 -7.63
CA LYS A 129 -25.28 20.42 -8.63
C LYS A 129 -24.07 21.12 -8.02
N SER A 130 -24.32 22.07 -7.10
CA SER A 130 -23.23 22.79 -6.41
C SER A 130 -22.42 21.84 -5.53
N PHE A 131 -23.08 20.92 -4.82
CA PHE A 131 -22.41 19.94 -3.96
C PHE A 131 -21.57 18.95 -4.77
N VAL A 132 -22.14 18.36 -5.83
CA VAL A 132 -21.44 17.40 -6.72
C VAL A 132 -20.21 18.07 -7.34
N HIS A 133 -20.36 19.28 -7.87
CA HIS A 133 -19.24 20.04 -8.43
C HIS A 133 -18.16 20.28 -7.37
N ALA A 134 -18.53 20.68 -6.15
CA ALA A 134 -17.57 20.92 -5.08
C ALA A 134 -16.79 19.64 -4.68
N VAL A 135 -17.47 18.49 -4.60
CA VAL A 135 -16.83 17.19 -4.36
C VAL A 135 -15.84 16.87 -5.49
N LEU A 136 -16.26 16.95 -6.75
CA LEU A 136 -15.42 16.59 -7.90
C LEU A 136 -14.29 17.59 -8.18
N SER A 137 -14.42 18.83 -7.73
CA SER A 137 -13.38 19.86 -7.85
C SER A 137 -12.33 19.82 -6.74
N GLY A 138 -12.45 18.88 -5.79
CA GLY A 138 -11.53 18.77 -4.65
C GLY A 138 -11.77 19.79 -3.52
N ASP A 139 -12.91 20.51 -3.52
CA ASP A 139 -13.20 21.53 -2.48
C ASP A 139 -13.29 20.91 -1.07
N TYR A 140 -13.53 19.59 -1.00
CA TYR A 140 -13.62 18.81 0.23
C TYR A 140 -12.48 17.79 0.40
N GLY A 141 -11.47 17.78 -0.47
CA GLY A 141 -10.36 16.82 -0.42
C GLY A 141 -10.18 16.03 -1.71
N ASP A 142 -9.03 15.38 -1.84
CA ASP A 142 -8.52 14.87 -3.12
C ASP A 142 -8.74 13.35 -3.31
N ALA A 143 -9.68 12.74 -2.58
CA ALA A 143 -9.97 11.32 -2.75
C ALA A 143 -10.59 11.03 -4.12
N ALA A 144 -10.23 9.88 -4.70
CA ALA A 144 -10.86 9.38 -5.91
C ALA A 144 -12.35 9.08 -5.65
N ILE A 145 -13.24 9.64 -6.49
CA ILE A 145 -14.69 9.45 -6.37
C ILE A 145 -15.12 8.38 -7.36
N ARG A 146 -15.53 7.21 -6.85
CA ARG A 146 -16.05 6.10 -7.67
C ARG A 146 -17.45 6.37 -8.22
N GLY A 147 -18.23 7.20 -7.53
CA GLY A 147 -19.54 7.60 -8.01
C GLY A 147 -20.47 8.11 -6.93
N PHE A 148 -21.70 8.43 -7.35
CA PHE A 148 -22.76 8.95 -6.50
C PHE A 148 -23.92 7.97 -6.42
N GLU A 149 -24.30 7.58 -5.20
CA GLU A 149 -25.49 6.79 -4.94
C GLU A 149 -26.68 7.72 -4.65
N ILE A 150 -27.82 7.50 -5.31
CA ILE A 150 -29.02 8.32 -5.15
C ILE A 150 -30.00 7.64 -4.18
N GLY A 151 -30.06 8.19 -2.97
CA GLY A 151 -30.94 7.76 -1.89
C GLY A 151 -30.36 6.62 -1.06
N ASN A 152 -31.00 6.36 0.09
CA ASN A 152 -30.65 5.23 0.95
C ASN A 152 -31.89 4.55 1.55
N GLU A 153 -32.11 3.28 1.20
CA GLU A 153 -33.22 2.46 1.72
C GLU A 153 -34.57 3.18 1.66
N TRP A 154 -34.91 3.71 0.47
CA TRP A 154 -36.09 4.54 0.23
C TRP A 154 -37.42 3.88 0.67
N TYR A 155 -37.46 2.55 0.61
CA TYR A 155 -38.62 1.70 0.90
C TYR A 155 -39.00 1.62 2.39
N GLN A 156 -38.36 2.38 3.28
CA GLN A 156 -38.75 2.36 4.69
C GLN A 156 -40.08 3.09 4.91
N ASP A 157 -41.01 2.44 5.62
CA ASP A 157 -42.37 2.95 5.93
C ASP A 157 -42.38 4.39 6.45
N ARG A 158 -41.31 4.82 7.15
CA ARG A 158 -41.20 6.17 7.71
C ARG A 158 -41.16 7.28 6.66
N PHE A 159 -40.73 6.98 5.43
CA PHE A 159 -40.61 7.96 4.35
C PHE A 159 -41.89 8.06 3.51
N GLY A 160 -42.68 6.98 3.46
CA GLY A 160 -43.99 6.96 2.81
C GLY A 160 -43.93 7.20 1.30
N TRP A 161 -42.89 6.70 0.63
CA TRP A 161 -42.74 6.76 -0.83
C TRP A 161 -43.64 5.74 -1.53
N SER A 162 -44.19 6.12 -2.69
CA SER A 162 -44.51 5.15 -3.75
C SER A 162 -43.29 4.94 -4.66
N ALA A 163 -43.22 3.77 -5.31
CA ALA A 163 -42.16 3.44 -6.26
C ALA A 163 -42.04 4.48 -7.39
N ALA A 164 -43.18 4.94 -7.94
CA ALA A 164 -43.22 6.00 -8.95
C ALA A 164 -42.71 7.37 -8.42
N GLU A 165 -43.08 7.78 -7.21
CA GLU A 165 -42.55 9.05 -6.65
C GLU A 165 -41.04 8.98 -6.46
N PHE A 166 -40.53 7.85 -5.95
CA PHE A 166 -39.08 7.68 -5.77
C PHE A 166 -38.35 7.62 -7.13
N GLY A 167 -38.93 6.92 -8.12
CA GLY A 167 -38.44 6.87 -9.49
C GLY A 167 -38.31 8.25 -10.15
N GLU A 168 -39.32 9.11 -10.02
CA GLU A 168 -39.28 10.49 -10.56
C GLU A 168 -38.19 11.35 -9.91
N VAL A 169 -37.92 11.12 -8.63
CA VAL A 169 -36.92 11.88 -7.87
C VAL A 169 -35.51 11.44 -8.24
N GLN A 170 -35.25 10.13 -8.23
CA GLN A 170 -33.94 9.61 -8.56
C GLN A 170 -33.56 9.90 -10.03
N SER A 171 -34.50 9.85 -10.98
CA SER A 171 -34.22 10.11 -12.40
C SER A 171 -33.75 11.55 -12.64
N ARG A 172 -34.39 12.51 -11.96
CA ARG A 172 -34.00 13.92 -12.03
C ARG A 172 -32.64 14.18 -11.40
N ILE A 173 -32.38 13.57 -10.24
CA ILE A 173 -31.09 13.71 -9.55
C ILE A 173 -29.98 13.10 -10.41
N ALA A 174 -30.21 11.93 -11.04
CA ALA A 174 -29.25 11.30 -11.94
C ALA A 174 -28.86 12.24 -13.08
N SER A 175 -29.83 12.83 -13.76
CA SER A 175 -29.57 13.83 -14.81
C SER A 175 -28.82 15.06 -14.32
N TRP A 176 -29.04 15.50 -13.08
CA TRP A 176 -28.32 16.65 -12.52
C TRP A 176 -26.86 16.32 -12.22
N ILE A 177 -26.57 15.11 -11.77
CA ILE A 177 -25.20 14.64 -11.51
C ILE A 177 -24.47 14.48 -12.85
N ASP A 178 -25.07 13.81 -13.83
CA ASP A 178 -24.50 13.61 -15.16
C ASP A 178 -24.23 14.96 -15.87
N GLU A 179 -25.12 15.94 -15.74
CA GLU A 179 -24.87 17.30 -16.26
C GLU A 179 -23.66 17.97 -15.62
N VAL A 180 -23.34 17.68 -14.35
CA VAL A 180 -22.13 18.19 -13.70
C VAL A 180 -20.90 17.42 -14.17
N ILE A 181 -20.97 16.08 -14.21
CA ILE A 181 -19.90 15.22 -14.71
C ILE A 181 -19.49 15.64 -16.13
N GLY A 182 -20.45 15.83 -17.03
CA GLY A 182 -20.21 16.24 -18.41
C GLY A 182 -19.60 17.64 -18.61
N GLN A 183 -19.33 18.40 -17.54
CA GLN A 183 -18.62 19.69 -17.61
C GLN A 183 -17.11 19.53 -17.68
N ASP A 184 -16.55 18.40 -17.22
CA ASP A 184 -15.12 18.12 -17.24
C ASP A 184 -14.84 16.70 -17.74
N ALA A 185 -13.84 16.56 -18.61
CA ALA A 185 -13.45 15.24 -19.14
C ALA A 185 -12.79 14.36 -18.06
N ASP A 186 -12.20 14.98 -17.04
CA ASP A 186 -11.55 14.27 -15.93
C ASP A 186 -12.58 13.55 -15.02
N TRP A 187 -13.87 13.85 -15.15
CA TRP A 187 -14.94 13.26 -14.34
C TRP A 187 -15.71 12.15 -15.06
N GLN A 188 -15.38 11.84 -16.32
CA GLN A 188 -16.18 10.95 -17.18
C GLN A 188 -16.28 9.49 -16.69
N ASP A 189 -15.39 9.07 -15.80
CA ASP A 189 -15.38 7.71 -15.22
C ASP A 189 -16.12 7.63 -13.86
N VAL A 190 -16.71 8.75 -13.39
CA VAL A 190 -17.48 8.81 -12.14
C VAL A 190 -18.88 8.27 -12.37
N GLY A 191 -19.25 7.19 -11.66
CA GLY A 191 -20.55 6.54 -11.86
C GLY A 191 -21.74 7.26 -11.20
N VAL A 192 -22.92 7.13 -11.82
CA VAL A 192 -24.22 7.54 -11.29
C VAL A 192 -25.06 6.30 -10.98
N TYR A 193 -25.28 6.04 -9.69
CA TYR A 193 -25.93 4.82 -9.22
C TYR A 193 -27.30 5.10 -8.62
N VAL A 194 -28.31 4.35 -9.06
CA VAL A 194 -29.71 4.53 -8.64
C VAL A 194 -30.25 3.31 -7.92
N GLN A 195 -31.16 3.49 -6.95
CA GLN A 195 -31.68 2.37 -6.17
C GLN A 195 -32.80 1.62 -6.90
N ALA A 196 -32.61 0.31 -7.04
CA ALA A 196 -33.62 -0.61 -7.56
C ALA A 196 -34.76 -0.85 -6.55
N GLY A 197 -35.82 -1.51 -7.03
CA GLY A 197 -36.97 -1.92 -6.22
C GLY A 197 -36.59 -2.90 -5.11
N ARG A 198 -37.29 -2.85 -3.97
CA ARG A 198 -37.13 -3.86 -2.91
C ARG A 198 -37.98 -5.08 -3.24
N GLY A 199 -37.34 -6.22 -3.45
CA GLY A 199 -38.03 -7.50 -3.38
C GLY A 199 -38.46 -7.76 -1.92
N ASP A 200 -39.75 -7.63 -1.61
CA ASP A 200 -40.30 -8.07 -0.34
C ASP A 200 -41.20 -9.33 -0.50
N ASP A 201 -41.61 -9.90 0.64
CA ASP A 201 -42.37 -11.15 0.73
C ASP A 201 -43.85 -11.04 0.29
N ASP A 202 -44.29 -9.93 -0.30
CA ASP A 202 -45.71 -9.66 -0.62
C ASP A 202 -46.14 -9.86 -2.09
N ASP A 203 -45.25 -10.40 -2.94
CA ASP A 203 -45.40 -10.61 -4.39
C ASP A 203 -45.29 -9.34 -5.29
N ASN A 204 -44.90 -8.14 -4.80
CA ASN A 204 -44.81 -6.90 -5.62
C ASN A 204 -43.41 -6.38 -5.98
N GLY A 205 -42.29 -6.98 -5.55
CA GLY A 205 -40.94 -6.48 -5.89
C GLY A 205 -40.62 -6.39 -7.39
N ILE A 206 -41.37 -7.14 -8.19
CA ILE A 206 -41.41 -7.08 -9.67
C ILE A 206 -42.12 -5.80 -10.16
N GLU A 207 -43.22 -5.41 -9.50
CA GLU A 207 -43.99 -4.21 -9.83
C GLU A 207 -43.19 -2.94 -9.50
N ASP A 208 -42.48 -2.92 -8.37
CA ASP A 208 -41.66 -1.76 -7.96
C ASP A 208 -40.55 -1.42 -8.94
N ASN A 209 -39.78 -2.42 -9.41
CA ASN A 209 -38.71 -2.18 -10.39
C ASN A 209 -39.26 -1.64 -11.71
N GLN A 210 -40.40 -2.15 -12.16
CA GLN A 210 -41.07 -1.66 -13.37
C GLN A 210 -41.61 -0.24 -13.18
N GLU A 211 -42.18 0.06 -12.01
CA GLU A 211 -42.73 1.39 -11.70
C GLU A 211 -41.64 2.45 -11.62
N ILE A 212 -40.49 2.12 -11.00
CA ILE A 212 -39.32 3.00 -10.92
C ILE A 212 -38.76 3.24 -12.32
N ALA A 213 -38.41 2.18 -13.05
CA ALA A 213 -37.82 2.30 -14.39
C ALA A 213 -38.73 3.06 -15.36
N ALA A 214 -40.06 2.92 -15.24
CA ALA A 214 -41.02 3.64 -16.06
C ALA A 214 -41.04 5.17 -15.85
N GLN A 215 -40.42 5.69 -14.78
CA GLN A 215 -40.30 7.13 -14.56
C GLN A 215 -39.15 7.78 -15.34
N PHE A 216 -38.22 6.98 -15.86
CA PHE A 216 -37.08 7.51 -16.60
C PHE A 216 -37.43 7.67 -18.08
N THR A 217 -37.10 8.82 -18.64
CA THR A 217 -36.93 8.99 -20.08
C THR A 217 -35.64 8.32 -20.53
N GLN A 218 -35.49 8.08 -21.85
CA GLN A 218 -34.25 7.48 -22.36
C GLN A 218 -33.01 8.33 -22.01
N ALA A 219 -33.11 9.66 -22.09
CA ALA A 219 -32.00 10.54 -21.74
C ALA A 219 -31.64 10.50 -20.24
N GLU A 220 -32.63 10.27 -19.37
CA GLU A 220 -32.39 10.07 -17.93
C GLU A 220 -31.80 8.69 -17.65
N LEU A 221 -32.13 7.65 -18.43
CA LEU A 221 -31.51 6.33 -18.33
C LEU A 221 -30.06 6.34 -18.84
N ASP A 222 -29.78 7.10 -19.91
CA ASP A 222 -28.43 7.24 -20.46
C ASP A 222 -27.47 7.94 -19.46
N ALA A 223 -28.02 8.58 -18.42
CA ALA A 223 -27.29 9.23 -17.31
C ALA A 223 -27.09 8.30 -16.09
N VAL A 224 -27.46 7.03 -16.18
CA VAL A 224 -27.33 6.04 -15.10
C VAL A 224 -26.31 4.99 -15.51
N ASP A 225 -25.34 4.75 -14.64
CA ASP A 225 -24.28 3.77 -14.85
C ASP A 225 -24.53 2.47 -14.08
N GLY A 226 -25.34 2.49 -13.01
CA GLY A 226 -25.59 1.27 -12.25
C GLY A 226 -26.79 1.25 -11.33
N LEU A 227 -27.20 0.03 -10.98
CA LEU A 227 -28.40 -0.27 -10.20
C LEU A 227 -28.04 -0.87 -8.86
N ILE A 228 -28.46 -0.19 -7.79
CA ILE A 228 -28.14 -0.58 -6.43
C ILE A 228 -29.18 -1.53 -5.85
N SER A 229 -28.68 -2.57 -5.17
CA SER A 229 -29.47 -3.47 -4.33
C SER A 229 -28.80 -3.69 -2.98
N HIS A 230 -29.62 -3.79 -1.92
CA HIS A 230 -29.18 -4.11 -0.56
C HIS A 230 -29.73 -5.46 -0.10
N PHE A 231 -28.92 -6.33 0.52
CA PHE A 231 -29.42 -7.59 1.06
C PHE A 231 -28.65 -8.13 2.27
N TYR A 232 -29.42 -8.66 3.22
CA TYR A 232 -28.90 -9.31 4.42
C TYR A 232 -29.38 -10.76 4.45
N ALA A 233 -28.46 -11.71 4.27
CA ALA A 233 -28.80 -13.14 4.25
C ALA A 233 -28.82 -13.70 5.68
N ALA A 234 -29.91 -14.35 6.11
CA ALA A 234 -30.02 -14.87 7.47
C ALA A 234 -29.89 -16.40 7.54
N THR A 235 -29.06 -16.92 8.45
CA THR A 235 -28.93 -18.37 8.73
C THR A 235 -30.06 -18.87 9.65
N SER A 236 -31.33 -18.65 9.30
CA SER A 236 -32.49 -18.94 10.17
C SER A 236 -32.61 -20.42 10.59
N SER A 237 -31.90 -21.32 9.92
CA SER A 237 -31.86 -22.77 10.21
C SER A 237 -30.61 -23.24 10.98
N GLY A 238 -29.65 -22.35 11.26
CA GLY A 238 -28.34 -22.71 11.81
C GLY A 238 -27.47 -23.59 10.88
N ASN A 239 -27.91 -23.79 9.63
CA ASN A 239 -27.17 -24.55 8.63
C ASN A 239 -26.53 -23.59 7.60
N PRO A 240 -25.20 -23.43 7.59
CA PRO A 240 -24.53 -22.48 6.72
C PRO A 240 -24.55 -22.88 5.23
N LEU A 241 -25.03 -24.07 4.88
CA LEU A 241 -25.09 -24.56 3.49
C LEU A 241 -26.33 -24.13 2.70
N ILE A 242 -27.37 -23.60 3.36
CA ILE A 242 -28.70 -23.32 2.77
C ILE A 242 -28.91 -21.79 2.68
N LEU A 243 -28.08 -21.10 1.87
CA LEU A 243 -28.13 -19.65 1.70
C LEU A 243 -27.91 -19.25 0.23
N GLY A 244 -28.28 -18.02 -0.12
CA GLY A 244 -27.99 -17.39 -1.41
C GLY A 244 -29.10 -17.48 -2.48
N GLY A 245 -30.03 -18.43 -2.40
CA GLY A 245 -31.09 -18.57 -3.41
C GLY A 245 -32.03 -17.36 -3.55
N GLY A 246 -32.21 -16.58 -2.47
CA GLY A 246 -32.94 -15.31 -2.52
C GLY A 246 -32.14 -14.18 -3.16
N VAL A 247 -30.82 -14.16 -2.95
CA VAL A 247 -29.91 -13.16 -3.55
C VAL A 247 -29.88 -13.35 -5.07
N ASN A 248 -29.63 -14.57 -5.55
CA ASN A 248 -29.61 -14.86 -6.99
C ASN A 248 -30.94 -14.53 -7.68
N ARG A 249 -32.07 -14.77 -7.01
CA ARG A 249 -33.38 -14.41 -7.55
C ARG A 249 -33.51 -12.90 -7.70
N ARG A 250 -33.17 -12.16 -6.65
CA ARG A 250 -33.29 -10.69 -6.63
C ARG A 250 -32.41 -10.01 -7.68
N LEU A 251 -31.15 -10.45 -7.78
CA LEU A 251 -30.22 -9.90 -8.78
C LEU A 251 -30.71 -10.19 -10.21
N GLY A 252 -31.18 -11.40 -10.48
CA GLY A 252 -31.80 -11.74 -11.77
C GLY A 252 -33.06 -10.94 -12.07
N GLU A 253 -33.93 -10.70 -11.07
CA GLU A 253 -35.14 -9.87 -11.25
C GLU A 253 -34.80 -8.41 -11.59
N ILE A 254 -33.78 -7.83 -10.96
CA ILE A 254 -33.30 -6.48 -11.30
C ILE A 254 -32.75 -6.47 -12.73
N ALA A 255 -31.89 -7.44 -13.06
CA ALA A 255 -31.28 -7.54 -14.37
C ALA A 255 -32.32 -7.66 -15.50
N ASP A 256 -33.31 -8.53 -15.32
CA ASP A 256 -34.38 -8.75 -16.31
C ASP A 256 -35.28 -7.51 -16.48
N HIS A 257 -35.55 -6.75 -15.42
CA HIS A 257 -36.49 -5.62 -15.47
C HIS A 257 -35.87 -4.31 -15.97
N TRP A 258 -34.60 -4.10 -15.70
CA TRP A 258 -33.86 -2.94 -16.18
C TRP A 258 -33.06 -3.21 -17.46
N ASP A 259 -33.13 -4.43 -17.99
CA ASP A 259 -32.39 -4.87 -19.19
C ASP A 259 -30.86 -4.72 -19.02
N VAL A 260 -30.36 -5.10 -17.84
CA VAL A 260 -28.93 -5.05 -17.49
C VAL A 260 -28.15 -5.98 -18.43
N SER A 261 -27.34 -5.38 -19.30
CA SER A 261 -26.55 -6.08 -20.30
C SER A 261 -25.45 -5.19 -20.84
N ASP A 262 -24.47 -5.78 -21.53
CA ASP A 262 -23.44 -5.04 -22.29
C ASP A 262 -24.01 -4.01 -23.29
N GLN A 263 -25.30 -4.13 -23.66
CA GLN A 263 -25.95 -3.19 -24.58
C GLN A 263 -26.50 -1.95 -23.88
N THR A 264 -26.92 -2.08 -22.62
CA THR A 264 -27.37 -0.94 -21.80
C THR A 264 -26.21 -0.29 -21.07
N GLY A 265 -25.13 -1.03 -20.80
CA GLY A 265 -23.97 -0.52 -20.07
C GLY A 265 -24.25 -0.26 -18.59
N LEU A 266 -25.34 -0.82 -18.05
CA LEU A 266 -25.70 -0.71 -16.64
C LEU A 266 -24.94 -1.76 -15.83
N ASP A 267 -24.32 -1.33 -14.74
CA ASP A 267 -23.67 -2.18 -13.75
C ASP A 267 -24.66 -2.64 -12.68
N LEU A 268 -24.45 -3.84 -12.15
CA LEU A 268 -25.15 -4.30 -10.96
C LEU A 268 -24.31 -3.98 -9.73
N VAL A 269 -24.87 -3.17 -8.83
CA VAL A 269 -24.14 -2.58 -7.71
C VAL A 269 -24.76 -3.03 -6.38
N VAL A 270 -23.94 -3.44 -5.41
CA VAL A 270 -24.41 -3.90 -4.10
C VAL A 270 -23.74 -3.13 -2.97
N THR A 271 -24.30 -1.98 -2.60
CA THR A 271 -23.67 -1.10 -1.62
C THR A 271 -23.93 -1.45 -0.15
N GLU A 272 -24.80 -2.42 0.12
CA GLU A 272 -24.96 -3.00 1.46
C GLU A 272 -25.28 -4.50 1.37
N TRP A 273 -24.34 -5.33 1.86
CA TRP A 273 -24.60 -6.76 2.04
C TRP A 273 -23.90 -7.34 3.28
N ASN A 274 -24.52 -8.35 3.91
CA ASN A 274 -23.85 -9.20 4.91
C ASN A 274 -24.68 -10.46 5.25
N ILE A 275 -24.15 -11.31 6.13
CA ILE A 275 -24.84 -12.43 6.78
C ILE A 275 -25.42 -11.95 8.13
N GLY A 276 -26.75 -11.85 8.20
CA GLY A 276 -27.48 -11.39 9.38
C GLY A 276 -27.38 -12.32 10.59
N GLY A 277 -27.23 -11.73 11.78
CA GLY A 277 -27.14 -12.45 13.05
C GLY A 277 -26.81 -11.56 14.24
N ASP A 278 -27.58 -10.50 14.47
CA ASP A 278 -27.44 -9.69 15.69
C ASP A 278 -28.02 -10.45 16.90
N GLY A 279 -27.21 -10.68 17.92
CA GLY A 279 -27.67 -11.31 19.16
C GLY A 279 -26.56 -11.51 20.20
N PRO A 280 -26.91 -11.53 21.50
CA PRO A 280 -25.96 -11.63 22.62
C PRO A 280 -25.23 -12.99 22.74
N ASP A 281 -25.50 -13.93 21.84
CA ASP A 281 -24.93 -15.29 21.83
C ASP A 281 -23.84 -15.49 20.74
N ASN A 282 -23.36 -14.41 20.11
CA ASN A 282 -22.32 -14.46 19.08
C ASN A 282 -20.93 -14.76 19.70
N THR A 283 -20.31 -15.87 19.31
CA THR A 283 -18.95 -16.33 19.68
C THR A 283 -18.06 -16.52 18.45
N SER A 284 -16.74 -16.76 18.61
CA SER A 284 -15.82 -17.12 17.51
C SER A 284 -16.35 -18.26 16.64
N VAL A 285 -16.98 -19.28 17.22
CA VAL A 285 -17.58 -20.39 16.45
C VAL A 285 -18.76 -19.91 15.60
N THR A 286 -19.61 -19.04 16.12
CA THR A 286 -20.72 -18.48 15.32
C THR A 286 -20.21 -17.53 14.23
N GLY A 287 -19.05 -16.89 14.43
CA GLY A 287 -18.36 -16.12 13.40
C GLY A 287 -17.84 -17.03 12.28
N LEU A 288 -17.04 -18.05 12.61
CA LEU A 288 -16.53 -19.04 11.66
C LEU A 288 -17.66 -19.75 10.88
N MET A 289 -18.79 -20.05 11.54
CA MET A 289 -19.98 -20.59 10.88
C MET A 289 -20.50 -19.72 9.74
N ARG A 290 -20.31 -18.40 9.78
CA ARG A 290 -20.78 -17.45 8.75
C ARG A 290 -19.88 -17.44 7.52
N ASN A 291 -18.61 -17.80 7.64
CA ASN A 291 -17.65 -17.70 6.54
C ASN A 291 -18.06 -18.50 5.30
N VAL A 292 -18.63 -19.70 5.48
CA VAL A 292 -19.17 -20.49 4.37
C VAL A 292 -20.33 -19.79 3.66
N ALA A 293 -21.17 -19.09 4.42
CA ALA A 293 -22.29 -18.33 3.91
C ALA A 293 -21.83 -17.07 3.17
N LEU A 294 -20.85 -16.35 3.73
CA LEU A 294 -20.26 -15.15 3.15
C LEU A 294 -19.65 -15.47 1.79
N LEU A 295 -18.79 -16.49 1.70
CA LEU A 295 -18.21 -16.98 0.44
C LEU A 295 -19.28 -17.36 -0.59
N ASN A 296 -20.36 -18.02 -0.15
CA ASN A 296 -21.45 -18.41 -1.04
C ASN A 296 -22.21 -17.20 -1.59
N VAL A 297 -22.49 -16.19 -0.76
CA VAL A 297 -23.17 -14.96 -1.21
C VAL A 297 -22.27 -14.17 -2.14
N PHE A 298 -20.98 -14.02 -1.79
CA PHE A 298 -20.00 -13.36 -2.64
C PHE A 298 -19.89 -14.02 -4.02
N SER A 299 -19.78 -15.36 -4.07
CA SER A 299 -19.74 -16.09 -5.35
C SER A 299 -21.00 -15.88 -6.19
N ILE A 300 -22.18 -15.83 -5.55
CA ILE A 300 -23.44 -15.55 -6.26
C ILE A 300 -23.46 -14.13 -6.83
N MET A 301 -22.92 -13.14 -6.11
CA MET A 301 -22.81 -11.77 -6.62
C MET A 301 -21.97 -11.74 -7.90
N LEU A 302 -20.80 -12.39 -7.87
CA LEU A 302 -19.90 -12.49 -9.03
C LEU A 302 -20.56 -13.20 -10.22
N GLU A 303 -21.25 -14.31 -9.98
CA GLU A 303 -21.99 -15.05 -11.01
C GLU A 303 -23.11 -14.22 -11.66
N ASN A 304 -23.63 -13.20 -10.96
CA ASN A 304 -24.66 -12.29 -11.48
C ASN A 304 -24.07 -10.98 -12.05
N GLY A 305 -22.74 -10.85 -12.14
CA GLY A 305 -22.08 -9.66 -12.69
C GLY A 305 -22.17 -8.43 -11.78
N VAL A 306 -22.10 -8.63 -10.46
CA VAL A 306 -21.94 -7.49 -9.54
C VAL A 306 -20.51 -7.00 -9.59
N ASP A 307 -20.30 -5.78 -10.08
CA ASP A 307 -18.94 -5.20 -10.27
C ASP A 307 -18.50 -4.28 -9.12
N LEU A 308 -19.44 -3.85 -8.29
CA LEU A 308 -19.18 -3.02 -7.11
C LEU A 308 -19.96 -3.58 -5.92
N SER A 309 -19.26 -3.84 -4.81
CA SER A 309 -19.89 -4.29 -3.58
C SER A 309 -19.30 -3.64 -2.34
N ALA A 310 -20.16 -3.28 -1.38
CA ALA A 310 -19.73 -2.82 -0.07
C ALA A 310 -20.38 -3.65 1.04
N ILE A 311 -19.55 -4.30 1.84
CA ILE A 311 -20.01 -5.07 3.00
C ILE A 311 -20.52 -4.10 4.07
N TRP A 312 -21.64 -4.44 4.68
CA TRP A 312 -22.13 -3.73 5.86
C TRP A 312 -21.60 -4.47 7.09
N THR A 313 -20.65 -3.96 7.87
CA THR A 313 -20.01 -2.64 7.84
C THR A 313 -18.59 -2.75 8.40
N ALA A 314 -17.79 -1.68 8.39
CA ALA A 314 -16.43 -1.72 8.95
C ALA A 314 -16.43 -2.12 10.44
N GLN A 315 -17.26 -1.48 11.26
CA GLN A 315 -17.29 -1.72 12.71
C GLN A 315 -18.72 -1.97 13.20
N ALA A 316 -19.02 -3.15 13.74
CA ALA A 316 -20.35 -3.46 14.28
C ALA A 316 -20.33 -4.56 15.36
N PRO A 317 -21.06 -4.40 16.49
CA PRO A 317 -21.01 -5.35 17.61
C PRO A 317 -21.23 -6.80 17.20
N GLY A 318 -20.28 -7.66 17.52
CA GLY A 318 -20.25 -9.07 17.15
C GLY A 318 -19.42 -9.35 15.90
N PRO A 319 -19.54 -10.55 15.32
CA PRO A 319 -18.76 -10.99 14.16
C PRO A 319 -19.34 -10.50 12.82
N ALA A 320 -20.24 -9.51 12.84
CA ALA A 320 -20.86 -8.99 11.62
C ALA A 320 -19.96 -7.95 10.94
N GLY A 321 -19.36 -7.05 11.70
CA GLY A 321 -18.43 -6.06 11.13
C GLY A 321 -17.09 -6.67 10.75
N LEU A 322 -16.30 -5.92 9.97
CA LEU A 322 -14.88 -6.25 9.76
C LEU A 322 -14.13 -6.28 11.10
N SER A 323 -14.43 -5.32 11.98
CA SER A 323 -14.09 -5.34 13.41
C SER A 323 -15.35 -5.26 14.30
N ASN A 324 -15.16 -5.55 15.59
CA ASN A 324 -16.28 -5.68 16.55
C ASN A 324 -16.93 -4.35 16.92
N LYS A 325 -16.19 -3.29 17.22
CA LYS A 325 -16.76 -1.97 17.50
C LYS A 325 -15.63 -0.95 17.56
N GLU A 326 -16.01 0.31 17.49
CA GLU A 326 -15.08 1.41 17.72
C GLU A 326 -14.37 1.30 19.09
N GLY A 327 -13.05 1.39 19.05
CA GLY A 327 -12.13 1.22 20.19
C GLY A 327 -11.60 -0.20 20.40
N ASP A 328 -12.01 -1.16 19.57
CA ASP A 328 -11.41 -2.50 19.50
C ASP A 328 -10.44 -2.56 18.31
N ASP A 329 -9.23 -3.09 18.55
CA ASP A 329 -8.05 -3.08 17.67
C ASP A 329 -7.80 -4.45 17.00
N TYR A 330 -8.86 -5.21 16.69
CA TYR A 330 -8.72 -6.54 16.09
C TYR A 330 -9.82 -6.84 15.06
N LEU A 331 -9.50 -7.70 14.10
CA LEU A 331 -10.46 -8.16 13.09
C LEU A 331 -11.35 -9.28 13.62
N THR A 332 -12.60 -9.31 13.15
CA THR A 332 -13.49 -10.46 13.36
C THR A 332 -13.17 -11.57 12.35
N SER A 333 -13.79 -12.75 12.49
CA SER A 333 -13.72 -13.79 11.46
C SER A 333 -14.17 -13.30 10.07
N THR A 334 -15.09 -12.33 10.02
CA THR A 334 -15.54 -11.69 8.79
C THR A 334 -14.46 -10.77 8.24
N GLY A 335 -13.81 -9.97 9.09
CA GLY A 335 -12.68 -9.12 8.71
C GLY A 335 -11.53 -9.90 8.11
N TYR A 336 -11.07 -10.98 8.76
CA TYR A 336 -10.01 -11.84 8.22
C TYR A 336 -10.40 -12.49 6.90
N LEU A 337 -11.62 -13.04 6.80
CA LEU A 337 -12.06 -13.63 5.53
C LEU A 337 -12.11 -12.57 4.42
N TYR A 338 -12.58 -11.36 4.72
CA TYR A 338 -12.63 -10.26 3.76
C TYR A 338 -11.23 -9.84 3.31
N ARG A 339 -10.27 -9.72 4.24
CA ARG A 339 -8.86 -9.48 3.95
C ARG A 339 -8.26 -10.58 3.06
N MET A 340 -8.47 -11.84 3.41
CA MET A 340 -8.01 -12.99 2.61
C MET A 340 -8.59 -12.99 1.20
N MET A 341 -9.88 -12.63 1.05
CA MET A 341 -10.50 -12.49 -0.26
C MET A 341 -9.91 -11.32 -1.04
N ARG A 342 -9.79 -10.14 -0.42
CA ARG A 342 -9.26 -8.93 -1.08
C ARG A 342 -7.83 -9.17 -1.59
N ARG A 343 -6.94 -9.67 -0.74
CA ARG A 343 -5.52 -9.90 -1.09
C ARG A 343 -5.36 -10.87 -2.27
N GLU A 344 -6.18 -11.91 -2.31
CA GLU A 344 -5.94 -13.01 -3.25
C GLU A 344 -6.84 -13.03 -4.48
N LEU A 345 -8.04 -12.46 -4.42
CA LEU A 345 -9.04 -12.58 -5.48
C LEU A 345 -9.03 -11.45 -6.51
N VAL A 346 -8.40 -10.31 -6.23
CA VAL A 346 -8.23 -9.26 -7.25
C VAL A 346 -7.49 -9.86 -8.45
N ASP A 347 -7.92 -9.48 -9.66
CA ASP A 347 -7.46 -10.00 -10.97
C ASP A 347 -7.78 -11.48 -11.25
N THR A 348 -8.64 -12.10 -10.43
CA THR A 348 -9.17 -13.44 -10.69
C THR A 348 -10.63 -13.40 -11.16
N GLN A 349 -11.14 -14.50 -11.68
CA GLN A 349 -12.55 -14.73 -12.01
C GLN A 349 -13.05 -15.95 -11.25
N ALA A 350 -14.31 -15.93 -10.84
CA ALA A 350 -14.96 -17.12 -10.27
C ALA A 350 -15.04 -18.23 -11.34
N VAL A 351 -14.95 -19.50 -10.93
CA VAL A 351 -15.14 -20.65 -11.82
C VAL A 351 -16.52 -21.28 -11.60
N ASP A 352 -17.24 -21.63 -12.67
CA ASP A 352 -18.64 -22.10 -12.65
C ASP A 352 -18.89 -23.16 -11.55
N MET A 353 -19.69 -22.77 -10.56
CA MET A 353 -20.02 -23.56 -9.38
C MET A 353 -21.25 -24.46 -9.59
N ALA A 354 -21.94 -24.34 -10.73
CA ALA A 354 -23.26 -24.95 -10.97
C ALA A 354 -23.23 -26.48 -10.98
N GLN A 355 -22.07 -27.11 -11.12
CA GLN A 355 -21.91 -28.57 -11.07
C GLN A 355 -20.76 -29.07 -10.17
N SER A 356 -20.89 -28.80 -8.85
CA SER A 356 -20.55 -29.69 -7.71
C SER A 356 -19.35 -29.39 -6.80
N ASP A 357 -19.37 -28.23 -6.14
CA ASP A 357 -18.45 -27.80 -5.07
C ASP A 357 -18.77 -28.29 -3.66
N LYS A 358 -19.16 -29.56 -3.51
CA LYS A 358 -19.66 -30.11 -2.23
C LYS A 358 -18.63 -31.04 -1.61
N ILE A 359 -18.07 -30.65 -0.46
CA ILE A 359 -17.29 -31.58 0.35
C ILE A 359 -18.27 -32.57 1.01
N ARG A 360 -18.11 -33.87 0.74
CA ARG A 360 -18.98 -34.92 1.26
C ARG A 360 -18.22 -35.91 2.13
N ALA A 361 -18.83 -36.28 3.26
CA ALA A 361 -18.38 -37.41 4.05
C ALA A 361 -18.60 -38.73 3.28
N GLY A 362 -17.92 -39.81 3.70
CA GLY A 362 -18.04 -41.13 3.05
C GLY A 362 -19.46 -41.73 3.02
N ASN A 363 -20.41 -41.20 3.80
CA ASN A 363 -21.84 -41.57 3.77
C ASN A 363 -22.68 -40.71 2.79
N GLY A 364 -22.06 -39.77 2.06
CA GLY A 364 -22.71 -38.87 1.11
C GLY A 364 -23.24 -37.56 1.70
N THR A 365 -23.22 -37.38 3.02
CA THR A 365 -23.63 -36.12 3.68
C THR A 365 -22.71 -34.98 3.26
N GLN A 366 -23.27 -33.84 2.82
CA GLN A 366 -22.48 -32.63 2.58
C GLN A 366 -22.05 -32.05 3.93
N ILE A 367 -20.75 -31.82 4.07
CA ILE A 367 -20.09 -31.37 5.30
C ILE A 367 -19.29 -30.07 5.09
N GLY A 368 -19.25 -29.56 3.87
CA GLY A 368 -18.53 -28.34 3.51
C GLY A 368 -18.76 -27.96 2.05
N ARG A 369 -18.05 -26.92 1.60
CA ARG A 369 -18.02 -26.43 0.22
C ARG A 369 -16.61 -26.10 -0.23
N THR A 370 -16.40 -26.08 -1.54
CA THR A 370 -15.22 -25.49 -2.17
C THR A 370 -15.61 -24.23 -2.92
N TYR A 371 -14.68 -23.32 -3.18
CA TYR A 371 -14.83 -22.18 -4.09
C TYR A 371 -13.51 -22.03 -4.86
N VAL A 372 -13.56 -21.77 -6.16
CA VAL A 372 -12.37 -21.67 -7.01
C VAL A 372 -12.41 -20.38 -7.80
N PHE A 373 -11.28 -19.70 -7.83
CA PHE A 373 -11.05 -18.49 -8.58
C PHE A 373 -9.76 -18.63 -9.39
N GLU A 374 -9.78 -18.22 -10.65
CA GLU A 374 -8.63 -18.32 -11.56
C GLU A 374 -8.31 -16.96 -12.17
N GLY A 375 -7.04 -16.59 -12.14
CA GLY A 375 -6.47 -15.43 -12.82
C GLY A 375 -5.27 -15.84 -13.67
N ASP A 376 -4.57 -14.86 -14.23
CA ASP A 376 -3.35 -15.16 -15.00
C ASP A 376 -2.26 -15.70 -14.06
N GLY A 377 -1.81 -16.94 -14.28
CA GLY A 377 -0.80 -17.58 -13.45
C GLY A 377 -1.20 -17.86 -11.99
N LYS A 378 -2.46 -17.63 -11.59
CA LYS A 378 -2.92 -17.74 -10.19
C LYS A 378 -4.22 -18.53 -10.06
N THR A 379 -4.30 -19.42 -9.07
CA THR A 379 -5.54 -20.11 -8.69
C THR A 379 -5.74 -20.02 -7.19
N VAL A 380 -6.90 -19.55 -6.77
CA VAL A 380 -7.28 -19.44 -5.34
C VAL A 380 -8.43 -20.38 -5.06
N ILE A 381 -8.27 -21.23 -4.04
CA ILE A 381 -9.23 -22.26 -3.68
C ILE A 381 -9.57 -22.13 -2.21
N TYR A 382 -10.85 -21.94 -1.88
CA TYR A 382 -11.34 -22.05 -0.51
C TYR A 382 -11.91 -23.44 -0.25
N LEU A 383 -11.49 -24.06 0.85
CA LEU A 383 -12.03 -25.29 1.41
C LEU A 383 -12.75 -24.92 2.71
N ALA A 384 -14.08 -24.92 2.71
CA ALA A 384 -14.87 -24.37 3.80
C ALA A 384 -15.67 -25.46 4.55
N SER A 385 -15.43 -25.61 5.85
CA SER A 385 -16.14 -26.55 6.72
C SER A 385 -17.52 -26.01 7.10
N ALA A 386 -18.56 -26.81 6.93
CA ALA A 386 -19.93 -26.45 7.30
C ALA A 386 -20.45 -27.22 8.52
N VAL A 387 -19.55 -27.83 9.31
CA VAL A 387 -19.90 -28.69 10.44
C VAL A 387 -19.04 -28.40 11.65
N GLY A 388 -19.64 -28.52 12.84
CA GLY A 388 -18.94 -28.38 14.12
C GLY A 388 -18.06 -29.59 14.50
N LYS A 389 -17.41 -30.23 13.53
CA LYS A 389 -16.53 -31.41 13.72
C LYS A 389 -15.34 -31.33 12.76
N THR A 390 -14.20 -31.85 13.20
CA THR A 390 -13.01 -32.02 12.36
C THR A 390 -13.29 -32.83 11.08
N ILE A 391 -12.69 -32.40 9.97
CA ILE A 391 -12.67 -33.05 8.66
C ILE A 391 -11.22 -33.36 8.30
N ASP A 392 -10.91 -34.65 8.14
CA ASP A 392 -9.68 -35.11 7.49
C ASP A 392 -9.94 -35.16 5.97
N LEU A 393 -9.45 -34.15 5.24
CA LEU A 393 -9.71 -33.97 3.82
C LEU A 393 -8.48 -34.31 2.97
N LYS A 394 -8.68 -35.12 1.92
CA LYS A 394 -7.69 -35.35 0.87
C LYS A 394 -8.10 -34.62 -0.40
N VAL A 395 -7.24 -33.81 -0.97
CA VAL A 395 -7.53 -32.99 -2.14
C VAL A 395 -6.56 -33.32 -3.26
N ASP A 396 -7.08 -33.50 -4.47
CA ASP A 396 -6.30 -33.65 -5.69
C ASP A 396 -6.29 -32.31 -6.43
N LEU A 397 -5.13 -31.63 -6.44
CA LEU A 397 -4.91 -30.33 -7.09
C LEU A 397 -4.19 -30.47 -8.44
N GLY A 398 -3.95 -31.69 -8.93
CA GLY A 398 -3.12 -31.93 -10.11
C GLY A 398 -3.65 -31.28 -11.40
N GLY A 399 -4.90 -30.82 -11.43
CA GLY A 399 -5.47 -30.06 -12.54
C GLY A 399 -5.01 -28.60 -12.62
N TYR A 400 -4.57 -28.00 -11.52
CA TYR A 400 -4.14 -26.60 -11.42
C TYR A 400 -2.62 -26.42 -11.31
N MET A 401 -1.92 -27.55 -11.16
CA MET A 401 -0.48 -27.61 -10.92
C MET A 401 0.27 -28.00 -12.20
N LYS A 402 1.34 -27.27 -12.50
CA LYS A 402 2.38 -27.62 -13.48
C LYS A 402 3.72 -27.85 -12.76
N ALA A 403 4.74 -28.28 -13.52
CA ALA A 403 6.09 -28.34 -12.96
C ALA A 403 6.56 -26.91 -12.64
N GLY A 404 7.02 -26.66 -11.42
CA GLY A 404 7.45 -25.33 -10.97
C GLY A 404 6.38 -24.51 -10.26
N SER A 405 5.13 -24.99 -10.17
CA SER A 405 4.09 -24.30 -9.39
C SER A 405 4.45 -24.19 -7.91
N HIS A 406 4.16 -23.04 -7.32
CA HIS A 406 4.22 -22.81 -5.88
C HIS A 406 2.81 -22.96 -5.27
N ILE A 407 2.72 -23.50 -4.05
CA ILE A 407 1.48 -23.61 -3.30
C ILE A 407 1.71 -23.01 -1.91
N HIS A 408 0.85 -22.07 -1.54
CA HIS A 408 0.69 -21.62 -0.16
C HIS A 408 -0.72 -21.96 0.35
N ALA A 409 -0.87 -22.16 1.66
CA ALA A 409 -2.19 -22.34 2.27
C ALA A 409 -2.32 -21.56 3.59
N THR A 410 -3.46 -20.89 3.74
CA THR A 410 -3.82 -20.12 4.93
C THR A 410 -5.02 -20.78 5.60
N VAL A 411 -4.96 -20.97 6.91
CA VAL A 411 -6.10 -21.51 7.68
C VAL A 411 -6.73 -20.40 8.52
N LEU A 412 -7.98 -20.08 8.18
CA LEU A 412 -8.85 -19.27 9.04
C LEU A 412 -9.59 -20.19 10.02
N GLY A 413 -9.04 -20.27 11.23
CA GLY A 413 -9.53 -21.10 12.32
C GLY A 413 -9.55 -20.37 13.65
N ALA A 414 -9.99 -21.05 14.71
CA ALA A 414 -9.96 -20.46 16.06
C ALA A 414 -8.57 -20.59 16.67
N ALA A 415 -8.16 -19.60 17.48
CA ALA A 415 -6.83 -19.60 18.10
C ALA A 415 -6.56 -20.83 18.96
N ASP A 416 -5.33 -21.32 18.96
CA ASP A 416 -4.91 -22.36 19.89
C ASP A 416 -5.06 -21.89 21.35
N GLY A 417 -5.83 -22.66 22.14
CA GLY A 417 -6.15 -22.32 23.53
C GLY A 417 -7.31 -21.35 23.73
N SER A 418 -7.90 -20.78 22.66
CA SER A 418 -9.17 -20.05 22.78
C SER A 418 -10.31 -21.00 23.10
N ALA A 419 -11.21 -20.57 24.00
CA ALA A 419 -12.45 -21.29 24.18
C ALA A 419 -13.31 -21.14 22.91
N ALA A 420 -14.11 -22.15 22.56
CA ALA A 420 -15.16 -22.04 21.53
C ALA A 420 -16.19 -20.89 21.77
N THR A 421 -16.10 -20.26 22.95
CA THR A 421 -16.88 -19.12 23.42
C THR A 421 -16.11 -17.80 23.45
N ASP A 422 -14.79 -17.80 23.23
CA ASP A 422 -14.02 -16.58 23.11
C ASP A 422 -14.42 -15.82 21.83
N TYR A 423 -14.14 -14.53 21.83
CA TYR A 423 -14.33 -13.61 20.69
C TYR A 423 -13.10 -13.57 19.76
N ARG A 424 -12.00 -14.19 20.18
CA ARG A 424 -10.70 -14.14 19.49
C ARG A 424 -10.61 -15.28 18.48
N VAL A 425 -10.20 -14.94 17.27
CA VAL A 425 -9.91 -15.87 16.18
C VAL A 425 -8.48 -15.54 15.80
N VAL A 426 -7.54 -16.37 16.23
CA VAL A 426 -6.18 -16.34 15.67
C VAL A 426 -6.23 -17.33 14.53
N ALA A 427 -6.14 -16.80 13.32
CA ALA A 427 -5.84 -17.60 12.15
C ALA A 427 -4.34 -17.93 12.19
N GLN A 428 -3.93 -19.06 11.61
CA GLN A 428 -2.52 -19.32 11.37
C GLN A 428 -2.35 -19.50 9.87
N MET A 429 -1.49 -18.70 9.25
CA MET A 429 -1.04 -18.99 7.88
C MET A 429 0.07 -20.03 8.01
N THR A 430 0.05 -21.09 7.20
CA THR A 430 1.16 -22.06 7.20
C THR A 430 1.46 -22.43 5.77
N ALA A 431 2.51 -21.83 5.21
CA ALA A 431 3.04 -22.26 3.93
C ALA A 431 3.42 -23.73 4.02
N ILE A 432 2.88 -24.57 3.12
CA ILE A 432 3.24 -25.98 3.07
C ILE A 432 4.13 -26.17 1.85
N SER A 433 5.41 -26.39 2.08
CA SER A 433 6.37 -26.64 0.99
C SER A 433 5.93 -27.84 0.13
N ASN A 434 6.24 -27.82 -1.17
CA ASN A 434 5.93 -28.92 -2.09
C ASN A 434 6.54 -30.27 -1.63
N GLY A 435 7.63 -30.23 -0.87
CA GLY A 435 8.24 -31.41 -0.24
C GLY A 435 7.41 -32.03 0.89
N ASP A 436 6.66 -31.21 1.63
CA ASP A 436 5.87 -31.61 2.80
C ASP A 436 4.42 -32.00 2.46
N LEU A 437 3.98 -31.68 1.25
CA LEU A 437 2.62 -31.89 0.78
C LEU A 437 2.27 -33.35 0.37
N GLY A 438 3.27 -34.21 0.16
CA GLY A 438 3.13 -35.67 0.11
C GLY A 438 2.75 -36.33 -1.24
N ASP A 439 3.39 -37.49 -1.46
CA ASP A 439 3.19 -38.61 -2.42
C ASP A 439 2.17 -38.44 -3.59
N GLY A 440 2.64 -37.87 -4.71
CA GLY A 440 2.07 -38.13 -6.04
C GLY A 440 0.77 -37.38 -6.40
N GLY A 441 0.64 -36.11 -5.98
CA GLY A 441 -0.43 -35.19 -6.43
C GLY A 441 -1.67 -35.10 -5.53
N ARG A 442 -1.62 -35.64 -4.31
CA ARG A 442 -2.73 -35.56 -3.34
C ARG A 442 -2.32 -34.95 -2.01
N TYR A 443 -2.91 -33.82 -1.73
CA TYR A 443 -2.69 -32.97 -0.58
C TYR A 443 -3.63 -33.34 0.57
N LYS A 444 -3.19 -33.16 1.82
CA LYS A 444 -3.98 -33.48 3.02
C LYS A 444 -4.21 -32.22 3.83
N PHE A 445 -5.47 -31.88 4.04
CA PHE A 445 -5.89 -30.78 4.88
C PHE A 445 -6.69 -31.32 6.07
N LYS A 446 -6.48 -30.71 7.24
CA LYS A 446 -7.29 -30.97 8.43
C LYS A 446 -8.03 -29.68 8.76
N LEU A 447 -9.35 -29.70 8.66
CA LEU A 447 -10.20 -28.57 9.01
C LEU A 447 -10.91 -28.92 10.31
N ASP A 448 -10.72 -28.15 11.37
CA ASP A 448 -11.51 -28.24 12.59
C ASP A 448 -12.92 -27.62 12.39
N ALA A 449 -13.63 -27.35 13.48
CA ALA A 449 -15.04 -26.98 13.42
C ALA A 449 -15.24 -25.63 12.71
N TYR A 450 -15.92 -25.65 11.55
CA TYR A 450 -16.24 -24.47 10.73
C TYR A 450 -15.06 -23.66 10.17
N GLU A 451 -13.84 -24.22 10.17
CA GLU A 451 -12.67 -23.56 9.60
C GLU A 451 -12.75 -23.44 8.07
N VAL A 452 -12.01 -22.47 7.55
CA VAL A 452 -11.80 -22.27 6.12
C VAL A 452 -10.30 -22.35 5.84
N VAL A 453 -9.92 -23.08 4.79
CA VAL A 453 -8.55 -23.07 4.26
C VAL A 453 -8.57 -22.39 2.91
N GLN A 454 -7.77 -21.35 2.72
CA GLN A 454 -7.46 -20.78 1.42
C GLN A 454 -6.19 -21.43 0.91
N VAL A 455 -6.21 -21.92 -0.32
CA VAL A 455 -5.05 -22.48 -1.01
C VAL A 455 -4.79 -21.61 -2.21
N VAL A 456 -3.60 -21.03 -2.30
CA VAL A 456 -3.15 -20.21 -3.42
C VAL A 456 -2.10 -20.99 -4.19
N ILE A 457 -2.28 -21.07 -5.50
CA ILE A 457 -1.38 -21.72 -6.42
C ILE A 457 -0.89 -20.66 -7.39
N THR A 458 0.42 -20.44 -7.45
CA THR A 458 1.05 -19.55 -8.42
C THR A 458 1.91 -20.34 -9.39
N ASN A 459 1.99 -19.84 -10.63
CA ASN A 459 2.44 -20.57 -11.79
C ASN A 459 3.36 -19.70 -12.64
N ASP A 460 4.68 -19.86 -12.47
CA ASP A 460 5.70 -19.05 -13.15
C ASP A 460 5.64 -17.55 -12.79
N THR A 461 5.34 -17.24 -11.54
CA THR A 461 5.27 -15.87 -10.98
C THR A 461 5.64 -15.90 -9.50
N GLY A 462 6.10 -14.76 -8.98
CA GLY A 462 6.31 -14.59 -7.55
C GLY A 462 5.03 -14.54 -6.73
N VAL A 463 5.17 -14.53 -5.42
CA VAL A 463 4.11 -14.56 -4.42
C VAL A 463 4.16 -13.33 -3.52
N LYS A 464 3.01 -12.96 -2.98
CA LYS A 464 2.91 -12.02 -1.87
C LYS A 464 2.46 -12.79 -0.64
N LEU A 465 3.31 -12.92 0.36
CA LEU A 465 3.05 -13.67 1.59
C LEU A 465 3.15 -12.74 2.79
N PHE A 466 2.20 -12.89 3.70
CA PHE A 466 2.07 -12.05 4.88
C PHE A 466 1.86 -12.96 6.08
N GLY A 467 2.64 -12.78 7.13
CA GLY A 467 2.46 -13.40 8.44
C GLY A 467 1.23 -12.84 9.16
N ASP A 468 1.05 -13.25 10.42
CA ASP A 468 -0.01 -12.76 11.28
C ASP A 468 0.37 -11.40 11.90
N ASP A 469 -0.48 -10.41 11.70
CA ASP A 469 -0.33 -9.04 12.19
C ASP A 469 -1.10 -8.77 13.49
N ASP A 470 -1.79 -9.77 14.05
CA ASP A 470 -2.66 -9.60 15.22
C ASP A 470 -2.17 -10.32 16.48
N ILE A 471 -1.27 -11.30 16.35
CA ILE A 471 -0.56 -11.90 17.46
C ILE A 471 0.89 -12.19 17.08
N ALA A 472 1.80 -12.07 18.05
CA ALA A 472 3.23 -12.38 17.90
C ALA A 472 3.51 -13.88 17.64
N THR A 473 3.05 -14.40 16.51
CA THR A 473 3.29 -15.76 16.06
C THR A 473 4.48 -15.83 15.15
N ASN A 474 5.38 -16.72 15.49
CA ASN A 474 6.49 -17.09 14.63
C ASN A 474 5.98 -17.74 13.32
N ASP A 475 6.09 -17.01 12.23
CA ASP A 475 5.72 -17.43 10.90
C ASP A 475 6.91 -18.01 10.11
N ALA A 476 6.57 -18.82 9.11
CA ALA A 476 7.55 -19.39 8.18
C ALA A 476 7.04 -19.16 6.75
N LEU A 477 7.66 -18.21 6.07
CA LEU A 477 7.31 -17.76 4.73
C LEU A 477 8.40 -18.20 3.76
N ASP A 478 8.00 -18.91 2.71
CA ASP A 478 8.89 -19.41 1.66
C ASP A 478 8.39 -18.83 0.34
N GLY A 479 9.25 -18.10 -0.36
CA GLY A 479 9.03 -17.55 -1.69
C GLY A 479 9.15 -18.59 -2.80
N THR A 480 9.57 -18.15 -3.97
CA THR A 480 9.56 -18.89 -5.22
C THR A 480 10.93 -18.91 -5.88
N ALA A 481 11.05 -18.47 -7.12
CA ALA A 481 12.29 -18.32 -7.87
C ALA A 481 12.15 -17.09 -8.80
N TYR A 482 11.26 -16.19 -8.42
CA TYR A 482 10.78 -15.00 -9.10
C TYR A 482 10.59 -13.94 -8.03
N ALA A 483 10.61 -12.66 -8.40
CA ALA A 483 10.42 -11.56 -7.46
C ALA A 483 9.17 -11.73 -6.57
N ASP A 484 9.40 -11.90 -5.27
CA ASP A 484 8.43 -12.12 -4.22
C ASP A 484 8.33 -10.94 -3.25
N GLU A 485 7.25 -10.90 -2.48
CA GLU A 485 7.05 -9.96 -1.38
C GLU A 485 6.65 -10.73 -0.12
N LEU A 486 7.48 -10.72 0.93
CA LEU A 486 7.26 -11.48 2.17
C LEU A 486 7.34 -10.54 3.38
N TRP A 487 6.32 -10.58 4.23
CA TRP A 487 6.27 -9.79 5.47
C TRP A 487 5.94 -10.68 6.66
N GLY A 488 6.80 -10.74 7.69
CA GLY A 488 6.60 -11.52 8.91
C GLY A 488 5.58 -10.88 9.85
N PHE A 489 5.70 -9.57 10.07
CA PHE A 489 4.95 -8.78 11.05
C PHE A 489 5.34 -9.12 12.49
N ASP A 490 4.40 -9.48 13.37
CA ASP A 490 4.70 -9.69 14.78
C ASP A 490 5.16 -11.14 14.99
N GLY A 491 6.35 -11.39 15.53
CA GLY A 491 6.78 -12.77 15.69
C GLY A 491 8.24 -12.98 16.04
N GLN A 492 8.76 -14.10 15.56
CA GLN A 492 10.19 -14.38 15.42
C GLN A 492 10.21 -15.31 14.22
N ASP A 493 10.26 -14.68 13.07
CA ASP A 493 9.79 -15.21 11.83
C ASP A 493 10.95 -15.77 11.03
N LYS A 494 10.58 -16.54 10.02
CA LYS A 494 11.54 -17.10 9.09
C LYS A 494 11.07 -16.86 7.67
N LEU A 495 11.78 -15.96 6.99
CA LEU A 495 11.52 -15.59 5.60
C LEU A 495 12.61 -16.17 4.70
N ARG A 496 12.23 -16.68 3.53
CA ARG A 496 13.16 -17.13 2.47
C ARG A 496 12.66 -16.66 1.11
N GLY A 497 13.37 -15.78 0.43
CA GLY A 497 13.06 -15.31 -0.92
C GLY A 497 13.33 -16.37 -1.99
N PHE A 498 14.54 -16.97 -1.95
CA PHE A 498 15.13 -17.86 -2.95
C PHE A 498 15.69 -17.11 -4.15
N ASP A 499 15.36 -17.46 -5.40
CA ASP A 499 15.82 -16.68 -6.56
C ASP A 499 14.79 -15.58 -6.82
N GLY A 500 15.18 -14.44 -7.39
CA GLY A 500 14.28 -13.31 -7.64
C GLY A 500 14.83 -12.02 -7.05
N ASP A 501 14.32 -10.88 -7.50
CA ASP A 501 14.59 -9.60 -6.84
C ASP A 501 13.46 -9.41 -5.81
N ASP A 502 13.71 -9.79 -4.55
CA ASP A 502 12.68 -9.95 -3.53
C ASP A 502 12.56 -8.75 -2.59
N LEU A 503 11.36 -8.55 -2.03
CA LEU A 503 11.11 -7.60 -0.94
C LEU A 503 10.74 -8.38 0.33
N LEU A 504 11.60 -8.31 1.35
CA LEU A 504 11.48 -9.09 2.58
C LEU A 504 11.45 -8.17 3.81
N GLY A 505 10.45 -8.31 4.68
CA GLY A 505 10.34 -7.57 5.93
C GLY A 505 10.09 -8.49 7.12
N GLY A 506 10.96 -8.48 8.12
CA GLY A 506 10.81 -9.25 9.37
C GLY A 506 9.65 -8.72 10.21
N GLY A 507 9.78 -7.50 10.72
CA GLY A 507 8.76 -6.82 11.49
C GLY A 507 9.16 -6.70 12.96
N LEU A 508 8.33 -7.17 13.89
CA LEU A 508 8.66 -7.18 15.32
C LEU A 508 9.19 -8.56 15.75
N GLY A 509 10.27 -8.55 16.52
CA GLY A 509 10.90 -9.71 17.15
C GLY A 509 12.14 -10.21 16.40
N ASP A 510 12.84 -11.18 17.02
CA ASP A 510 14.13 -11.68 16.50
C ASP A 510 13.93 -12.59 15.26
N ASP A 511 14.08 -12.03 14.07
CA ASP A 511 13.74 -12.67 12.81
C ASP A 511 14.93 -13.36 12.13
N ARG A 512 14.62 -14.25 11.20
CA ARG A 512 15.60 -14.90 10.31
C ARG A 512 15.21 -14.73 8.86
N ILE A 513 15.94 -13.89 8.15
CA ILE A 513 15.63 -13.53 6.77
C ILE A 513 16.74 -14.04 5.85
N PHE A 514 16.35 -14.72 4.77
CA PHE A 514 17.25 -15.20 3.72
C PHE A 514 16.74 -14.64 2.39
N GLY A 515 17.49 -13.72 1.76
CA GLY A 515 17.19 -13.17 0.42
C GLY A 515 17.28 -14.27 -0.62
N GLY A 516 18.50 -14.60 -1.00
CA GLY A 516 18.85 -15.75 -1.81
C GLY A 516 19.65 -15.33 -3.02
N ALA A 517 19.06 -15.22 -4.21
CA ALA A 517 19.75 -14.84 -5.42
C ALA A 517 18.94 -13.84 -6.24
N GLY A 518 19.50 -12.69 -6.57
CA GLY A 518 18.83 -11.57 -7.22
C GLY A 518 19.10 -10.30 -6.42
N MET A 519 18.53 -9.16 -6.84
CA MET A 519 18.72 -7.90 -6.12
C MET A 519 17.61 -7.75 -5.07
N ASP A 520 17.90 -8.14 -3.84
CA ASP A 520 16.93 -8.18 -2.76
C ASP A 520 16.91 -6.87 -1.96
N THR A 521 15.74 -6.50 -1.47
CA THR A 521 15.55 -5.44 -0.46
C THR A 521 15.03 -6.05 0.82
N ILE A 522 15.79 -5.92 1.91
CA ILE A 522 15.51 -6.59 3.17
C ILE A 522 15.39 -5.58 4.30
N GLU A 523 14.27 -5.62 5.02
CA GLU A 523 14.02 -4.90 6.26
C GLU A 523 13.97 -5.90 7.43
N GLY A 524 14.88 -5.80 8.40
CA GLY A 524 14.86 -6.64 9.61
C GLY A 524 13.69 -6.24 10.50
N GLY A 525 13.71 -4.99 10.97
CA GLY A 525 12.64 -4.40 11.76
C GLY A 525 13.08 -4.17 13.20
N ASP A 526 12.20 -4.40 14.18
CA ASP A 526 12.56 -4.33 15.60
C ASP A 526 12.96 -5.73 16.09
N GLY A 527 14.13 -5.93 16.68
CA GLY A 527 14.54 -7.24 17.18
C GLY A 527 16.04 -7.45 17.06
N ASP A 528 16.57 -8.54 17.61
CA ASP A 528 17.94 -8.95 17.28
C ASP A 528 17.89 -9.89 16.05
N ASP A 529 17.96 -9.34 14.84
CA ASP A 529 17.72 -10.06 13.60
C ASP A 529 18.95 -10.77 13.03
N LEU A 530 18.69 -11.82 12.25
CA LEU A 530 19.69 -12.54 11.47
C LEU A 530 19.31 -12.51 9.98
N ILE A 531 20.10 -11.78 9.18
CA ILE A 531 19.86 -11.59 7.75
C ILE A 531 21.01 -12.21 6.93
N ASP A 532 20.67 -12.89 5.84
CA ASP A 532 21.60 -13.41 4.83
C ASP A 532 21.03 -13.00 3.47
N ALA A 533 21.60 -11.98 2.84
CA ALA A 533 21.03 -11.38 1.63
C ALA A 533 21.32 -12.24 0.39
N GLY A 534 22.56 -12.71 0.21
CA GLY A 534 22.88 -13.83 -0.66
C GLY A 534 23.70 -13.46 -1.90
N ASP A 535 23.26 -13.85 -3.08
CA ASP A 535 23.91 -13.54 -4.36
C ASP A 535 23.17 -12.39 -5.04
N GLY A 536 23.83 -11.27 -5.31
CA GLY A 536 23.21 -10.11 -5.95
C GLY A 536 23.71 -8.81 -5.37
N ASN A 537 23.13 -7.69 -5.81
CA ASN A 537 23.45 -6.40 -5.21
C ASN A 537 22.28 -6.03 -4.31
N ASP A 538 22.39 -6.36 -3.04
CA ASP A 538 21.28 -6.31 -2.09
C ASP A 538 21.26 -5.00 -1.30
N VAL A 539 20.09 -4.64 -0.77
CA VAL A 539 19.90 -3.51 0.15
C VAL A 539 19.37 -4.03 1.47
N ILE A 540 20.11 -3.79 2.55
CA ILE A 540 19.76 -4.24 3.90
C ILE A 540 19.48 -3.03 4.80
N LYS A 541 18.27 -3.01 5.37
CA LYS A 541 17.82 -2.11 6.42
C LYS A 541 17.61 -2.93 7.69
N ALA A 542 18.63 -2.98 8.55
CA ALA A 542 18.60 -3.86 9.72
C ALA A 542 17.46 -3.49 10.68
N GLY A 543 17.29 -2.20 10.96
CA GLY A 543 16.23 -1.71 11.84
C GLY A 543 16.75 -1.46 13.26
N ASN A 544 15.94 -1.73 14.28
CA ASN A 544 16.29 -1.52 15.68
C ASN A 544 16.70 -2.83 16.35
N GLY A 545 17.88 -2.88 16.95
CA GLY A 545 18.30 -4.00 17.79
C GLY A 545 19.75 -4.37 17.52
N SER A 546 20.23 -5.48 18.07
CA SER A 546 21.61 -5.94 17.80
C SER A 546 21.62 -6.96 16.67
N ASP A 547 21.67 -6.46 15.43
CA ASP A 547 21.48 -7.29 14.25
C ASP A 547 22.77 -7.95 13.78
N THR A 548 22.62 -9.04 13.05
CA THR A 548 23.73 -9.72 12.37
C THR A 548 23.34 -10.00 10.93
N PHE A 549 24.12 -9.50 9.99
CA PHE A 549 23.82 -9.69 8.57
C PHE A 549 25.05 -9.98 7.69
N GLU A 550 24.82 -10.71 6.60
CA GLU A 550 25.79 -11.03 5.56
C GLU A 550 25.20 -10.56 4.22
N GLY A 551 25.89 -9.64 3.52
CA GLY A 551 25.45 -9.19 2.19
C GLY A 551 25.66 -10.30 1.18
N GLY A 552 26.89 -10.80 1.07
CA GLY A 552 27.19 -12.04 0.37
C GLY A 552 28.00 -11.80 -0.88
N ASN A 553 27.51 -12.20 -2.05
CA ASN A 553 28.19 -12.02 -3.34
C ASN A 553 27.54 -10.90 -4.15
N GLY A 554 28.20 -9.75 -4.25
CA GLY A 554 27.85 -8.68 -5.17
C GLY A 554 28.38 -7.37 -4.63
N ASP A 555 27.76 -6.26 -5.02
CA ASP A 555 28.02 -4.96 -4.41
C ASP A 555 26.83 -4.61 -3.50
N ASP A 556 26.94 -4.97 -2.22
CA ASP A 556 25.82 -4.91 -1.27
C ASP A 556 25.79 -3.60 -0.51
N THR A 557 24.59 -3.14 -0.15
CA THR A 557 24.33 -1.85 0.50
C THR A 557 23.71 -2.02 1.87
N LEU A 558 24.30 -1.37 2.88
CA LEU A 558 23.74 -1.24 4.22
C LEU A 558 23.19 0.17 4.40
N ASP A 559 21.89 0.27 4.67
CA ASP A 559 21.13 1.52 4.65
C ASP A 559 20.57 1.88 6.03
N TYR A 560 21.10 2.98 6.60
CA TYR A 560 20.64 3.58 7.86
C TYR A 560 19.89 4.91 7.68
N SER A 561 19.42 5.23 6.46
CA SER A 561 18.75 6.50 6.17
C SER A 561 17.49 6.74 7.02
N ALA A 562 16.87 5.66 7.51
CA ALA A 562 15.70 5.72 8.38
C ALA A 562 16.04 5.83 9.88
N SER A 563 17.32 5.82 10.26
CA SER A 563 17.71 5.87 11.67
C SER A 563 17.32 7.19 12.32
N GLY A 564 16.87 7.11 13.58
CA GLY A 564 16.51 8.27 14.40
C GLY A 564 17.70 8.97 15.06
N ALA A 565 18.95 8.57 14.80
CA ALA A 565 20.17 9.21 15.29
C ALA A 565 21.38 8.94 14.37
N GLY A 566 22.47 9.69 14.60
CA GLY A 566 23.70 9.53 13.84
C GLY A 566 24.44 8.23 14.16
N VAL A 567 24.90 7.55 13.12
CA VAL A 567 25.47 6.20 13.15
C VAL A 567 27.00 6.22 13.05
N ARG A 568 27.65 5.20 13.62
CA ARG A 568 29.10 4.99 13.46
C ARG A 568 29.40 3.67 12.79
N ILE A 569 29.90 3.74 11.56
CA ILE A 569 30.21 2.58 10.72
C ILE A 569 31.71 2.31 10.77
N TYR A 570 32.09 1.08 11.12
CA TYR A 570 33.45 0.58 11.09
C TYR A 570 33.56 -0.57 10.09
N ALA A 571 33.77 -0.25 8.80
CA ALA A 571 33.74 -1.22 7.70
C ALA A 571 34.70 -2.40 7.93
N ARG A 572 35.95 -2.09 8.30
CA ARG A 572 36.98 -3.10 8.55
C ARG A 572 36.62 -4.06 9.70
N GLU A 573 35.97 -3.56 10.72
CA GLU A 573 35.55 -4.32 11.89
C GLU A 573 34.23 -5.08 11.65
N GLY A 574 33.45 -4.69 10.63
CA GLY A 574 32.13 -5.21 10.34
C GLY A 574 31.13 -4.86 11.44
N ILE A 575 31.14 -3.61 11.90
CA ILE A 575 30.32 -3.15 13.04
C ILE A 575 29.68 -1.79 12.74
N VAL A 576 28.42 -1.63 13.16
CA VAL A 576 27.77 -0.32 13.30
C VAL A 576 27.42 -0.08 14.78
N GLU A 577 27.75 1.10 15.29
CA GLU A 577 27.38 1.54 16.64
C GLU A 577 26.46 2.77 16.56
N GLU A 578 25.63 2.95 17.58
CA GLU A 578 24.79 4.16 17.72
C GLU A 578 23.80 4.39 16.57
N ASP A 579 23.30 3.30 16.00
CA ASP A 579 22.15 3.13 15.07
C ASP A 579 20.82 3.81 15.44
N GLY A 580 20.75 4.66 16.47
CA GLY A 580 19.52 5.22 17.03
C GLY A 580 18.90 4.41 18.17
N SER A 581 19.15 3.11 18.25
CA SER A 581 18.69 2.24 19.35
C SER A 581 19.71 2.14 20.50
N GLY A 582 20.99 2.37 20.18
CA GLY A 582 22.12 2.19 21.09
C GLY A 582 22.62 0.74 21.18
N ALA A 583 22.15 -0.11 20.26
CA ALA A 583 22.62 -1.45 20.03
C ALA A 583 23.87 -1.46 19.15
N ILE A 584 24.36 -2.67 18.83
CA ILE A 584 25.56 -2.86 18.01
C ILE A 584 25.28 -3.94 16.98
N ASP A 585 25.27 -3.53 15.72
CA ASP A 585 25.09 -4.41 14.58
C ASP A 585 26.41 -4.98 14.11
N ARG A 586 26.33 -6.15 13.46
CA ARG A 586 27.49 -6.85 12.89
C ARG A 586 27.22 -7.23 11.46
N PHE A 587 28.19 -6.95 10.59
CA PHE A 587 28.07 -7.23 9.18
C PHE A 587 29.32 -7.82 8.54
N SER A 588 29.14 -8.44 7.39
CA SER A 588 30.21 -8.87 6.50
C SER A 588 29.73 -8.92 5.05
N GLY A 589 30.66 -8.74 4.10
CA GLY A 589 30.34 -8.76 2.67
C GLY A 589 29.37 -7.64 2.29
N VAL A 590 29.69 -6.41 2.73
CA VAL A 590 28.94 -5.20 2.41
C VAL A 590 29.96 -4.16 1.97
N GLU A 591 29.75 -3.57 0.80
CA GLU A 591 30.67 -2.66 0.15
C GLU A 591 30.16 -1.21 0.17
N ASN A 592 28.85 -1.01 0.27
CA ASN A 592 28.23 0.31 0.16
C ASN A 592 27.49 0.67 1.47
N PHE A 593 27.59 1.93 1.88
CA PHE A 593 26.99 2.42 3.12
C PHE A 593 26.16 3.67 2.87
N VAL A 594 24.94 3.70 3.41
CA VAL A 594 24.09 4.88 3.48
C VAL A 594 23.91 5.29 4.95
N GLY A 595 24.27 6.53 5.25
CA GLY A 595 24.14 7.19 6.55
C GLY A 595 22.71 7.58 6.88
N SER A 596 22.54 8.25 8.02
CA SER A 596 21.28 8.77 8.55
C SER A 596 21.07 10.25 8.19
N ASP A 597 19.97 10.85 8.64
CA ASP A 597 19.74 12.30 8.54
C ASP A 597 20.49 13.11 9.62
N PHE A 598 21.43 12.49 10.35
CA PHE A 598 22.13 13.07 11.48
C PHE A 598 23.65 12.89 11.33
N ALA A 599 24.40 13.68 12.09
CA ALA A 599 25.86 13.61 12.13
C ALA A 599 26.42 12.20 12.34
N ASP A 600 26.94 11.62 11.27
CA ASP A 600 27.46 10.27 11.18
C ASP A 600 28.99 10.21 11.29
N THR A 601 29.52 9.02 11.50
CA THR A 601 30.96 8.76 11.51
C THR A 601 31.26 7.47 10.76
N ILE A 602 31.85 7.57 9.57
CA ILE A 602 32.05 6.42 8.68
C ILE A 602 33.54 6.17 8.48
N PHE A 603 34.01 5.00 8.90
CA PHE A 603 35.37 4.49 8.67
C PHE A 603 35.33 3.41 7.60
N THR A 604 35.83 3.72 6.41
CA THR A 604 35.84 2.78 5.28
C THR A 604 36.98 1.76 5.38
N ASP A 605 37.01 0.80 4.48
CA ASP A 605 38.08 -0.18 4.32
C ASP A 605 38.46 -0.40 2.84
N ASP A 606 39.23 -1.44 2.55
CA ASP A 606 39.67 -1.75 1.19
C ASP A 606 38.63 -2.45 0.32
N THR A 607 37.48 -2.81 0.88
CA THR A 607 36.32 -3.36 0.15
C THR A 607 35.22 -2.32 -0.08
N THR A 608 35.26 -1.19 0.62
CA THR A 608 34.23 -0.15 0.50
C THR A 608 34.19 0.45 -0.92
N GLY A 609 33.06 0.30 -1.59
CA GLY A 609 32.76 0.82 -2.92
C GLY A 609 32.17 2.23 -2.90
N SER A 610 31.15 2.47 -2.08
CA SER A 610 30.56 3.80 -1.91
C SER A 610 30.11 4.13 -0.49
N VAL A 611 30.07 5.43 -0.20
CA VAL A 611 29.45 6.01 0.99
C VAL A 611 28.55 7.15 0.54
N ASP A 612 27.31 7.14 0.99
CA ASP A 612 26.39 8.28 1.01
C ASP A 612 26.13 8.58 2.49
N SER A 613 26.57 9.72 3.03
CA SER A 613 26.36 10.01 4.47
C SER A 613 25.02 10.68 4.78
N GLY A 614 24.25 11.12 3.77
CA GLY A 614 22.92 11.65 3.98
C GLY A 614 22.89 13.13 4.40
N LEU A 615 22.24 13.44 5.52
CA LEU A 615 22.14 14.81 6.04
C LEU A 615 22.89 14.91 7.37
N GLY A 616 23.26 16.13 7.75
CA GLY A 616 23.92 16.40 9.02
C GLY A 616 25.41 16.63 8.85
N ASP A 617 26.08 17.03 9.93
CA ASP A 617 27.52 17.33 9.87
C ASP A 617 28.31 16.02 10.05
N ASP A 618 28.77 15.43 8.95
CA ASP A 618 29.32 14.07 8.91
C ASP A 618 30.84 14.03 8.99
N PHE A 619 31.36 12.89 9.48
CA PHE A 619 32.79 12.60 9.44
C PHE A 619 33.07 11.29 8.69
N ILE A 620 33.78 11.39 7.58
CA ILE A 620 34.13 10.25 6.74
C ILE A 620 35.65 10.09 6.72
N ARG A 621 36.16 8.90 7.05
CA ARG A 621 37.59 8.60 7.01
C ARG A 621 37.89 7.44 6.08
N ILE A 622 38.61 7.75 5.00
CA ILE A 622 39.00 6.77 3.99
C ILE A 622 40.29 6.06 4.40
N LEU A 623 40.18 4.77 4.76
CA LEU A 623 41.31 3.95 5.24
C LEU A 623 41.80 2.92 4.21
N GLY A 624 41.06 2.71 3.13
CA GLY A 624 41.30 1.71 2.07
C GLY A 624 42.08 2.23 0.86
N GLY A 625 42.39 1.35 -0.09
CA GLY A 625 43.14 1.69 -1.30
C GLY A 625 42.40 1.44 -2.61
N ALA A 626 41.12 1.05 -2.55
CA ALA A 626 40.25 0.97 -3.72
C ALA A 626 39.72 2.37 -4.08
N GLU A 627 39.16 2.51 -5.29
CA GLU A 627 38.39 3.70 -5.65
C GLU A 627 37.08 3.70 -4.88
N THR A 628 36.98 4.54 -3.85
CA THR A 628 35.74 4.73 -3.09
C THR A 628 35.03 6.00 -3.57
N ARG A 629 33.74 5.88 -3.88
CA ARG A 629 32.87 7.04 -4.14
C ARG A 629 32.30 7.56 -2.83
N ILE A 630 32.41 8.85 -2.59
CA ILE A 630 31.87 9.52 -1.41
C ILE A 630 30.87 10.57 -1.88
N ASP A 631 29.67 10.51 -1.34
CA ASP A 631 28.71 11.60 -1.30
C ASP A 631 28.52 11.96 0.18
N ALA A 632 28.95 13.16 0.57
CA ALA A 632 28.78 13.63 1.94
C ALA A 632 27.43 14.34 2.16
N GLY A 633 26.67 14.61 1.09
CA GLY A 633 25.29 15.05 1.20
C GLY A 633 25.12 16.51 1.62
N THR A 634 24.49 16.76 2.78
CA THR A 634 24.26 18.14 3.25
C THR A 634 24.66 18.30 4.71
N GLY A 635 25.24 19.43 5.08
CA GLY A 635 25.74 19.70 6.42
C GLY A 635 27.16 20.25 6.33
N ASP A 636 27.78 20.64 7.45
CA ASP A 636 29.21 21.01 7.39
C ASP A 636 30.07 19.74 7.55
N ASP A 637 30.48 19.12 6.46
CA ASP A 637 31.07 17.78 6.42
C ASP A 637 32.60 17.77 6.52
N PHE A 638 33.16 16.65 6.99
CA PHE A 638 34.60 16.44 7.02
C PHE A 638 35.01 15.07 6.49
N VAL A 639 35.65 15.07 5.32
CA VAL A 639 36.28 13.92 4.70
C VAL A 639 37.80 13.92 4.96
N LEU A 640 38.32 12.81 5.48
CA LEU A 640 39.75 12.56 5.68
C LEU A 640 40.21 11.39 4.78
N ALA A 641 40.95 11.69 3.72
CA ALA A 641 41.43 10.71 2.76
C ALA A 641 42.90 10.32 3.01
N GLU A 642 43.15 9.14 3.59
CA GLU A 642 44.52 8.73 3.94
C GLU A 642 45.22 7.94 2.84
N PHE A 643 44.47 7.15 2.05
CA PHE A 643 44.97 6.25 1.01
C PHE A 643 43.96 6.12 -0.12
N GLY A 644 44.41 5.63 -1.29
CA GLY A 644 43.54 5.27 -2.43
C GLY A 644 43.38 6.36 -3.48
N SER A 645 42.51 6.12 -4.45
CA SER A 645 41.90 7.19 -5.23
C SER A 645 40.46 7.35 -4.77
N ALA A 646 39.92 8.55 -4.76
CA ALA A 646 38.55 8.79 -4.33
C ALA A 646 37.85 9.81 -5.25
N ASP A 647 36.59 9.53 -5.54
CA ASP A 647 35.65 10.43 -6.21
C ASP A 647 34.75 10.97 -5.09
N ILE A 648 34.87 12.26 -4.77
CA ILE A 648 34.31 12.88 -3.57
C ILE A 648 33.39 14.02 -3.98
N GLN A 649 32.13 13.92 -3.58
CA GLN A 649 31.17 15.00 -3.59
C GLN A 649 30.95 15.43 -2.15
N LEU A 650 31.32 16.67 -1.80
CA LEU A 650 31.15 17.19 -0.44
C LEU A 650 29.71 17.68 -0.22
N GLY A 651 29.10 18.34 -1.21
CA GLY A 651 27.66 18.59 -1.21
C GLY A 651 27.30 19.99 -0.70
N ASP A 652 26.18 20.15 0.01
CA ASP A 652 25.72 21.46 0.50
C ASP A 652 26.25 21.69 1.93
N GLY A 653 27.14 22.66 2.14
CA GLY A 653 27.85 22.78 3.41
C GLY A 653 29.05 23.70 3.37
N ASN A 654 29.64 24.04 4.52
CA ASN A 654 31.03 24.55 4.52
C ASN A 654 31.96 23.39 4.86
N ASP A 655 32.35 22.67 3.83
CA ASP A 655 32.90 21.34 3.95
C ASP A 655 34.41 21.35 4.03
N ARG A 656 34.95 20.21 4.44
CA ARG A 656 36.38 20.03 4.63
C ARG A 656 36.84 18.73 4.01
N LEU A 657 37.82 18.83 3.12
CA LEU A 657 38.60 17.68 2.69
C LEU A 657 40.05 17.84 3.16
N LEU A 658 40.57 16.80 3.81
CA LEU A 658 42.00 16.64 4.03
C LEU A 658 42.46 15.31 3.43
N SER A 659 43.14 15.38 2.30
CA SER A 659 43.86 14.24 1.73
C SER A 659 45.36 14.31 2.09
N TYR A 660 45.98 13.15 2.26
CA TYR A 660 47.42 13.03 2.48
C TYR A 660 48.16 12.50 1.24
N ALA A 661 47.77 11.33 0.76
CA ALA A 661 48.47 10.63 -0.33
C ALA A 661 47.51 9.96 -1.30
N ALA A 662 46.23 10.31 -1.23
CA ALA A 662 45.20 9.81 -2.12
C ALA A 662 45.12 10.71 -3.35
N GLN A 663 44.93 10.13 -4.54
CA GLN A 663 44.52 10.94 -5.69
C GLN A 663 43.03 11.23 -5.55
N VAL A 664 42.65 12.50 -5.47
CA VAL A 664 41.25 12.90 -5.30
C VAL A 664 40.71 13.59 -6.55
N ASP A 665 39.49 13.21 -6.92
CA ASP A 665 38.61 13.99 -7.78
C ASP A 665 37.50 14.50 -6.85
N VAL A 666 37.50 15.81 -6.57
CA VAL A 666 36.60 16.42 -5.58
C VAL A 666 35.79 17.55 -6.18
N ASP A 667 34.49 17.54 -5.88
CA ASP A 667 33.58 18.67 -6.02
C ASP A 667 33.12 19.11 -4.64
N GLY A 668 33.45 20.36 -4.27
CA GLY A 668 33.05 20.97 -3.01
C GLY A 668 31.55 21.20 -2.89
N GLY A 669 30.84 21.36 -4.01
CA GLY A 669 29.39 21.55 -3.97
C GLY A 669 29.00 22.99 -3.64
N ALA A 670 28.34 23.27 -2.52
CA ALA A 670 27.83 24.60 -2.20
C ALA A 670 28.11 25.03 -0.76
N GLY A 671 28.89 26.09 -0.60
CA GLY A 671 29.21 26.80 0.63
C GLY A 671 30.67 27.22 0.60
N ASP A 672 31.22 27.76 1.69
CA ASP A 672 32.62 28.22 1.69
C ASP A 672 33.54 27.06 2.14
N ASP A 673 34.04 26.27 1.18
CA ASP A 673 34.71 24.99 1.44
C ASP A 673 36.22 25.10 1.73
N VAL A 674 36.79 24.07 2.34
CA VAL A 674 38.24 23.95 2.60
C VAL A 674 38.77 22.61 2.09
N ILE A 675 39.47 22.63 0.96
CA ILE A 675 39.93 21.42 0.26
C ILE A 675 41.47 21.36 0.21
N HIS A 676 42.01 20.23 0.66
CA HIS A 676 43.44 19.89 0.57
C HIS A 676 43.64 18.55 -0.17
N GLY A 677 44.21 18.59 -1.39
CA GLY A 677 44.39 17.45 -2.32
C GLY A 677 45.48 16.44 -1.94
N GLY A 678 46.62 16.91 -1.41
CA GLY A 678 47.67 16.05 -0.86
C GLY A 678 48.88 15.90 -1.79
N ASP A 679 49.47 14.70 -1.84
CA ASP A 679 50.75 14.45 -2.54
C ASP A 679 50.59 13.91 -4.00
N GLN A 680 49.36 13.85 -4.55
CA GLN A 680 49.06 13.18 -5.82
C GLN A 680 48.52 14.17 -6.87
N ASN A 681 48.19 13.69 -8.08
CA ASN A 681 47.67 14.56 -9.14
C ASN A 681 46.16 14.71 -9.00
N ASP A 682 45.72 15.80 -8.38
CA ASP A 682 44.34 15.94 -7.96
C ASP A 682 43.50 16.75 -8.95
N THR A 683 42.19 16.54 -8.94
CA THR A 683 41.21 17.42 -9.59
C THR A 683 40.32 18.01 -8.51
N ILE A 684 40.32 19.33 -8.41
CA ILE A 684 39.65 20.06 -7.34
C ILE A 684 38.72 21.10 -7.96
N ALA A 685 37.41 20.91 -7.80
CA ALA A 685 36.40 21.94 -7.99
C ALA A 685 35.93 22.44 -6.62
N GLY A 686 36.03 23.75 -6.37
CA GLY A 686 35.52 24.35 -5.14
C GLY A 686 33.99 24.32 -5.06
N GLY A 687 33.31 24.46 -6.21
CA GLY A 687 31.85 24.49 -6.25
C GLY A 687 31.33 25.92 -6.21
N GLN A 688 30.23 26.16 -5.49
CA GLN A 688 29.60 27.46 -5.26
C GLN A 688 29.99 28.00 -3.88
N GLY A 689 30.66 29.13 -3.80
CA GLY A 689 31.01 29.74 -2.53
C GLY A 689 32.28 30.58 -2.64
N ASN A 690 33.01 30.74 -1.56
CA ASN A 690 34.35 31.30 -1.61
C ASN A 690 35.31 30.30 -0.97
N ASP A 691 35.84 29.43 -1.82
CA ASP A 691 36.49 28.21 -1.34
C ASP A 691 37.96 28.44 -1.08
N THR A 692 38.53 27.65 -0.16
CA THR A 692 39.97 27.63 0.13
C THR A 692 40.54 26.31 -0.34
N LEU A 693 41.35 26.37 -1.40
CA LEU A 693 41.87 25.21 -2.13
C LEU A 693 43.39 25.10 -1.99
N SER A 694 43.87 23.87 -1.93
CA SER A 694 45.30 23.53 -1.93
C SER A 694 45.46 22.18 -2.62
N GLY A 695 46.28 22.15 -3.67
CA GLY A 695 46.57 20.94 -4.44
C GLY A 695 47.57 20.08 -3.69
N GLY A 696 48.66 20.71 -3.25
CA GLY A 696 49.74 20.08 -2.51
C GLY A 696 50.92 19.77 -3.42
N ASP A 697 51.50 18.56 -3.31
CA ASP A 697 52.52 18.11 -4.26
C ASP A 697 51.81 17.35 -5.39
N GLY A 698 52.07 17.64 -6.66
CA GLY A 698 51.35 16.95 -7.73
C GLY A 698 51.34 17.74 -9.03
N GLN A 699 50.67 17.19 -10.04
CA GLN A 699 50.17 17.99 -11.17
C GLN A 699 48.68 18.15 -10.96
N ASP A 700 48.29 19.26 -10.33
CA ASP A 700 46.93 19.45 -9.88
C ASP A 700 46.11 20.26 -10.88
N ARG A 701 44.82 19.95 -10.95
CA ARG A 701 43.84 20.65 -11.78
C ARG A 701 42.82 21.32 -10.89
N PHE A 702 42.80 22.64 -10.87
CA PHE A 702 41.75 23.43 -10.22
C PHE A 702 40.68 23.82 -11.24
N VAL A 703 39.45 23.37 -11.05
CA VAL A 703 38.33 23.55 -11.98
C VAL A 703 37.41 24.67 -11.49
N PHE A 704 37.14 25.64 -12.37
CA PHE A 704 36.24 26.75 -12.06
C PHE A 704 35.09 26.82 -13.07
N ASN A 705 33.90 27.09 -12.55
CA ASN A 705 32.67 27.23 -13.32
C ASN A 705 31.98 28.58 -13.07
N PRO A 706 31.18 29.08 -14.04
CA PRO A 706 30.38 30.29 -13.83
C PRO A 706 29.46 30.17 -12.62
N GLY A 707 29.51 31.15 -11.72
CA GLY A 707 28.71 31.15 -10.50
C GLY A 707 29.38 30.44 -9.32
N GLY A 708 30.60 29.93 -9.48
CA GLY A 708 31.35 29.28 -8.40
C GLY A 708 31.81 30.23 -7.28
N GLY A 709 31.90 31.53 -7.56
CA GLY A 709 32.23 32.54 -6.55
C GLY A 709 33.69 32.98 -6.60
N SER A 710 34.31 33.28 -5.45
CA SER A 710 35.61 33.94 -5.38
C SER A 710 36.59 33.16 -4.50
N ASP A 711 37.29 32.21 -5.12
CA ASP A 711 38.05 31.19 -4.41
C ASP A 711 39.47 31.65 -4.06
N LEU A 712 40.18 30.85 -3.28
CA LEU A 712 41.54 31.08 -2.82
C LEU A 712 42.39 29.82 -2.99
N ILE A 713 43.43 29.87 -3.84
CA ILE A 713 44.45 28.82 -3.90
C ILE A 713 45.67 29.20 -3.05
N LEU A 714 46.09 28.32 -2.15
CA LEU A 714 47.16 28.59 -1.16
C LEU A 714 48.58 28.28 -1.66
N ASP A 715 48.77 27.33 -2.57
CA ASP A 715 50.06 26.70 -2.86
C ASP A 715 50.35 26.38 -4.35
N PHE A 716 49.63 27.01 -5.28
CA PHE A 716 49.77 26.78 -6.73
C PHE A 716 51.23 26.76 -7.24
N ASP A 717 51.65 25.65 -7.86
CA ASP A 717 52.92 25.50 -8.57
C ASP A 717 52.74 25.64 -10.08
N THR A 718 53.13 26.81 -10.60
CA THR A 718 53.07 27.13 -12.03
C THR A 718 53.87 26.20 -12.97
N ALA A 719 54.72 25.33 -12.44
CA ALA A 719 55.45 24.34 -13.23
C ALA A 719 54.68 23.03 -13.44
N GLU A 720 53.73 22.71 -12.57
CA GLU A 720 53.05 21.41 -12.53
C GLU A 720 51.51 21.56 -12.58
N ASP A 721 50.96 22.60 -11.97
CA ASP A 721 49.51 22.80 -11.81
C ASP A 721 48.84 23.50 -12.98
N MET A 722 47.52 23.31 -13.08
CA MET A 722 46.68 23.85 -14.12
C MET A 722 45.37 24.41 -13.58
N LEU A 723 44.95 25.54 -14.15
CA LEU A 723 43.64 26.14 -13.97
C LEU A 723 42.74 25.74 -15.14
N ASP A 724 41.62 25.11 -14.85
CA ASP A 724 40.62 24.73 -15.84
C ASP A 724 39.45 25.71 -15.83
N LEU A 725 39.31 26.44 -16.94
CA LEU A 725 38.24 27.42 -17.16
C LEU A 725 37.30 27.01 -18.31
N THR A 726 37.30 25.73 -18.70
CA THR A 726 36.45 25.20 -19.78
C THR A 726 34.96 25.50 -19.57
N GLY A 727 34.50 25.59 -18.31
CA GLY A 727 33.13 25.94 -17.97
C GLY A 727 32.69 27.36 -18.35
N PHE A 728 33.63 28.28 -18.60
CA PHE A 728 33.31 29.68 -18.90
C PHE A 728 33.10 29.98 -20.39
N ASP A 729 33.52 29.09 -21.31
CA ASP A 729 33.52 29.34 -22.78
C ASP A 729 34.21 30.67 -23.14
N ILE A 730 35.43 30.88 -22.62
CA ILE A 730 36.27 32.08 -22.80
C ILE A 730 37.65 31.71 -23.35
N ASP A 731 38.38 32.70 -23.86
CA ASP A 731 39.80 32.57 -24.20
C ASP A 731 40.69 33.31 -23.18
N PHE A 732 42.00 33.07 -23.22
CA PHE A 732 42.97 33.75 -22.33
C PHE A 732 42.91 35.28 -22.36
N ASP A 733 42.52 35.89 -23.49
CA ASP A 733 42.41 37.35 -23.63
C ASP A 733 41.24 37.95 -22.81
N ASP A 734 40.31 37.13 -22.33
CA ASP A 734 39.16 37.55 -21.51
C ASP A 734 39.48 37.63 -20.01
N ILE A 735 40.66 37.13 -19.59
CA ILE A 735 41.11 37.10 -18.18
C ILE A 735 41.78 38.44 -17.81
N VAL A 736 41.35 39.04 -16.71
CA VAL A 736 42.00 40.21 -16.10
C VAL A 736 42.80 39.78 -14.87
N VAL A 737 44.10 40.03 -14.88
CA VAL A 737 45.01 39.72 -13.76
C VAL A 737 45.28 40.97 -12.93
N LEU A 738 44.92 40.96 -11.65
CA LEU A 738 45.22 42.01 -10.68
C LEU A 738 46.26 41.53 -9.65
N THR A 739 47.09 42.45 -9.15
CA THR A 739 48.04 42.14 -8.06
C THR A 739 47.36 42.33 -6.70
N THR A 740 47.48 41.36 -5.80
CA THR A 740 46.99 41.44 -4.43
C THR A 740 48.15 41.61 -3.44
N ALA A 741 47.84 41.56 -2.13
CA ALA A 741 48.87 41.61 -1.10
C ALA A 741 49.68 40.31 -1.00
N GLN A 742 49.11 39.17 -1.41
CA GLN A 742 49.66 37.83 -1.24
C GLN A 742 49.91 37.09 -2.56
N GLY A 743 49.38 37.59 -3.69
CA GLY A 743 49.65 37.05 -5.02
C GLY A 743 48.89 37.77 -6.12
N VAL A 744 48.03 37.05 -6.83
CA VAL A 744 47.24 37.57 -7.96
C VAL A 744 45.76 37.22 -7.83
N ASP A 745 44.90 38.11 -8.31
CA ASP A 745 43.45 37.91 -8.44
C ASP A 745 43.11 37.81 -9.93
N LEU A 746 42.50 36.69 -10.33
CA LEU A 746 42.02 36.46 -11.68
C LEU A 746 40.54 36.85 -11.76
N GLN A 747 40.19 37.65 -12.77
CA GLN A 747 38.81 38.09 -12.99
C GLN A 747 38.33 37.76 -14.40
N VAL A 748 37.08 37.30 -14.48
CA VAL A 748 36.33 37.11 -15.74
C VAL A 748 35.11 38.03 -15.69
N ALA A 749 34.87 38.79 -16.77
CA ALA A 749 33.78 39.77 -16.86
C ALA A 749 33.68 40.78 -15.69
N GLY A 750 34.79 41.05 -14.98
CA GLY A 750 34.88 41.97 -13.85
C GLY A 750 34.45 41.38 -12.50
N GLN A 751 34.29 40.06 -12.41
CA GLN A 751 34.11 39.31 -11.17
C GLN A 751 35.39 38.52 -10.88
N SER A 752 35.83 38.52 -9.62
CA SER A 752 36.89 37.62 -9.17
C SER A 752 36.42 36.18 -9.30
N ILE A 753 37.31 35.32 -9.81
CA ILE A 753 37.12 33.88 -9.86
C ILE A 753 38.01 33.18 -8.84
N VAL A 754 39.27 33.60 -8.71
CA VAL A 754 40.24 33.01 -7.78
C VAL A 754 41.35 34.00 -7.45
N GLU A 755 41.68 34.12 -6.15
CA GLU A 755 42.95 34.67 -5.67
C GLU A 755 43.97 33.54 -5.50
N ILE A 756 45.14 33.67 -6.13
CA ILE A 756 46.21 32.68 -6.06
C ILE A 756 47.37 33.28 -5.28
N HIS A 757 47.71 32.68 -4.15
CA HIS A 757 48.83 33.10 -3.31
C HIS A 757 50.19 32.73 -3.91
N SER A 758 51.23 33.41 -3.44
CA SER A 758 52.65 33.10 -3.69
C SER A 758 53.14 33.16 -5.15
N ILE A 759 52.30 33.62 -6.09
CA ILE A 759 52.67 33.88 -7.49
C ILE A 759 52.58 35.37 -7.85
N THR A 760 53.12 35.74 -9.02
CA THR A 760 53.11 37.11 -9.54
C THR A 760 52.42 37.20 -10.89
N PRO A 761 52.00 38.40 -11.35
CA PRO A 761 51.33 38.54 -12.65
C PRO A 761 52.16 38.07 -13.86
N THR A 762 53.48 37.91 -13.73
CA THR A 762 54.33 37.39 -14.81
C THR A 762 54.30 35.87 -14.94
N ASP A 763 53.78 35.18 -13.93
CA ASP A 763 53.70 33.73 -13.89
C ASP A 763 52.39 33.21 -14.52
N ILE A 764 51.45 34.12 -14.83
CA ILE A 764 50.20 33.82 -15.55
C ILE A 764 50.45 33.79 -17.05
N THR A 765 50.60 32.59 -17.62
CA THR A 765 50.82 32.33 -19.05
C THR A 765 49.83 31.30 -19.59
N THR A 766 49.66 31.21 -20.91
CA THR A 766 48.62 30.38 -21.54
C THR A 766 48.76 28.87 -21.28
N ASP A 767 49.92 28.41 -20.82
CA ASP A 767 50.26 27.01 -20.57
C ASP A 767 49.77 26.48 -19.22
N ILE A 768 49.44 27.34 -18.25
CA ILE A 768 48.83 26.95 -16.98
C ILE A 768 47.29 26.92 -17.04
N PHE A 769 46.70 27.09 -18.24
CA PHE A 769 45.25 27.10 -18.44
C PHE A 769 44.77 25.99 -19.36
N GLN A 770 43.59 25.46 -19.05
CA GLN A 770 42.74 24.75 -19.99
C GLN A 770 41.48 25.57 -20.28
N PHE A 771 41.13 25.68 -21.56
CA PHE A 771 39.94 26.36 -22.08
C PHE A 771 39.07 25.39 -22.88
#